data_AF-B5VV02-F1
#
_entry.id   AF-B5VV02-F1
#
_cell.length_a   1.000
_cell.length_b   1.000
_cell.length_c   1.000
_cell.angle_alpha   90.00
_cell.angle_beta   90.00
_cell.angle_gamma   90.00
#
_symmetry.space_group_name_H-M   'P 1'
#
loop_
_entity.id
_entity.type
_entity.pdbx_description
1 polymer ?
#
loop_
_entity_poly.entity_id
_entity_poly.type
_entity_poly.pdbx_seq_one_letter_code
_entity_poly.pdbx_strand_id
1 'polypeptide(L)'
;MTSSTIPTAPAQLALRVSPGDQILSLNQVVLIFPAEPIPNRFETFPGSITNILPASNGLGDTLLGEGGVTLFVPDEPGFEATIQGSSETVIVVRAGGQDQGFLTVLNREPGRLQSRADGSFVFIPDDAGDPEPDPGTDPSPDPGTDPGTDPDPEPRENQPPIANDVFVTTTQGQDTFFDVLFNDTDPDGDTLSVQNFSSTANGALIFNGAGIFTYRPNPDFFGTDRFSYNVTDGTDSDLAQVVISVQPGDLAQIIEGIGQGTTGDDSIIGSSGDDVINGLAGNDTIFGLAGNDLLQGDEGDDLLFGNQGNDTLDGGPGNDTAYGGQDNDLIIGGDGNDLLFGNLGNDTLLGGPGADSMYGGDGNDCIRGGVGNDLIFGDKGNDILWGDDGNDTIYGGEGDDLIFGNDGADLLFGGVGNDTIFGGPGNDTIIGGEGDDQIAGEVGDDLLFGGLGADTLTGGSGSDTFAIAEGSGGGSVEEANVINDFTGGTDKIGLLGNLTFEQLSITQSEENAGNAIIRNGSDGEFLAVLIGVNSNNLTASDFVPVVGLDIGIPTPPTPTPPTPPTPPTPPTPPTPTPTPPTPTPTPPVPPLPPPPPPINLPPNAVDDRVRRAVNQPVTFDVLANDSDPEGEPIRVIEFTMTTGGDLIQSPADPRGGTFTYTPNPGFVEPETFTYTITDGSGNTAQATVFIQVNQPPELVVNRGIILLPTQQQTITVNNLFAEDPDNLPTEVFYEVLREPQAGIMQRLGTTSTDRIRTGDRFSQESINTGAIIYTSGRESGVDDLVFRLTDSVATLPQQIFSISVVDDFIQGTDEDDNIVGTALSEYIQGFGGNDTLVGVGGRNILEGGPGNDSIVGGSGNDVIDGGEGNDTLLGNEGNDSIFGGPGNDSIIGGSGINSLFGEGGDDTIIGGNDGNLLSGGDGNDSLTGGTGNDTIFGGDGNDTIRTERGDNQLFGDDGNDLIFGGIGRDLIQGGLGNDTLIGGSGNNTIFGGPGNDSIVGGEGDDTLFGGEGNDTIEGSGGDNSIFGGAGNDSIIAGPGNDTVFAGPGSDQVFGGDGNDLIFGDSGNDTLFGGSGDDTISGGAGSDLLTGDAGNNVFYYLNPGEGVDIITDFKQPGNDRFLIVSGENNFDGLVPTVGTAAAPLQSAIISALGSEGTDISGRQLIIFQDTFDNIQAVNAALKNQRGSDGGSALFLYRNNLTYPGFQGNYILGFDPNLSDDSLPAFDLAILPSIDPSTDNISTIIGSNDFIII
;
A
#
# COMPACT_ATOMS: atom_id res chain seq x y z
N MET A 1 27.50 27.16 -43.65
CA MET A 1 27.85 28.43 -44.34
C MET A 1 26.64 29.38 -44.28
N THR A 2 26.74 30.42 -43.44
CA THR A 2 26.21 31.82 -43.55
C THR A 2 24.80 32.06 -44.14
N SER A 3 23.88 32.84 -43.56
CA SER A 3 24.02 33.98 -42.63
C SER A 3 22.69 34.38 -41.96
N SER A 4 22.84 34.86 -40.72
CA SER A 4 21.95 35.65 -39.84
C SER A 4 21.41 36.94 -40.49
N THR A 5 20.29 37.57 -40.06
CA THR A 5 19.98 38.17 -38.74
C THR A 5 18.50 38.65 -38.68
N ILE A 6 17.84 38.54 -37.52
CA ILE A 6 17.05 39.58 -36.77
C ILE A 6 16.51 38.94 -35.45
N PRO A 7 16.57 39.63 -34.30
CA PRO A 7 16.16 39.13 -32.97
C PRO A 7 14.77 39.64 -32.49
N THR A 8 14.09 38.87 -31.64
CA THR A 8 13.33 39.24 -30.40
C THR A 8 12.55 37.99 -29.89
N ALA A 9 12.82 37.55 -28.65
CA ALA A 9 12.20 36.39 -27.95
C ALA A 9 10.91 36.77 -27.17
N PRO A 10 10.19 35.85 -26.49
CA PRO A 10 10.25 34.38 -26.49
C PRO A 10 8.93 33.68 -26.93
N ALA A 11 9.05 32.38 -27.20
CA ALA A 11 8.03 31.50 -27.76
C ALA A 11 7.20 30.78 -26.67
N GLN A 12 5.96 30.47 -27.05
CA GLN A 12 5.00 29.63 -26.34
C GLN A 12 5.41 28.15 -26.39
N LEU A 13 5.18 27.46 -25.28
CA LEU A 13 5.21 26.02 -25.06
C LEU A 13 4.17 25.32 -25.95
N ALA A 14 4.59 24.30 -26.71
CA ALA A 14 3.71 23.35 -27.37
C ALA A 14 4.47 22.05 -27.72
N LEU A 15 4.07 20.93 -27.11
CA LEU A 15 4.21 19.55 -27.56
C LEU A 15 2.93 18.84 -27.04
N ARG A 16 1.92 18.45 -27.85
CA ARG A 16 1.76 17.43 -28.91
C ARG A 16 1.88 15.98 -28.42
N VAL A 17 0.76 15.41 -27.96
CA VAL A 17 0.50 13.95 -27.89
C VAL A 17 -0.22 13.51 -29.19
N SER A 18 0.10 12.31 -29.68
CA SER A 18 -0.47 11.68 -30.90
C SER A 18 -1.65 10.76 -30.55
N PRO A 19 -2.58 10.46 -31.49
CA PRO A 19 -3.85 9.80 -31.17
C PRO A 19 -3.71 8.26 -31.14
N GLY A 20 -3.94 7.65 -29.97
CA GLY A 20 -3.83 6.20 -29.76
C GLY A 20 -4.67 5.64 -28.60
N ASP A 21 -4.57 6.20 -27.38
CA ASP A 21 -5.01 5.45 -26.19
C ASP A 21 -6.36 5.86 -25.59
N GLN A 22 -7.05 4.84 -25.07
CA GLN A 22 -8.33 4.92 -24.39
C GLN A 22 -8.11 5.26 -22.91
N ILE A 23 -8.92 6.18 -22.39
CA ILE A 23 -8.96 6.56 -20.98
C ILE A 23 -10.17 5.88 -20.32
N LEU A 24 -9.91 5.08 -19.29
CA LEU A 24 -10.81 4.67 -18.20
C LEU A 24 -9.94 4.83 -16.92
N SER A 25 -10.32 5.45 -15.80
CA SER A 25 -11.61 5.81 -15.23
C SER A 25 -11.54 7.19 -14.52
N LEU A 26 -12.72 7.78 -14.24
CA LEU A 26 -12.88 9.15 -13.71
C LEU A 26 -12.93 9.15 -12.18
N ASN A 27 -12.15 10.00 -11.52
CA ASN A 27 -12.66 10.82 -10.42
C ASN A 27 -12.01 12.22 -10.35
N GLN A 28 -12.87 13.23 -10.50
CA GLN A 28 -12.69 14.67 -10.24
C GLN A 28 -11.68 15.49 -11.08
N VAL A 29 -12.07 15.83 -12.32
CA VAL A 29 -11.53 17.01 -13.01
C VAL A 29 -12.14 18.30 -12.41
N VAL A 30 -11.34 19.05 -11.64
CA VAL A 30 -11.68 20.42 -11.22
C VAL A 30 -11.26 21.40 -12.34
N LEU A 31 -12.19 21.83 -13.19
CA LEU A 31 -11.95 22.90 -14.17
C LEU A 31 -12.12 24.29 -13.53
N ILE A 32 -11.01 24.94 -13.17
CA ILE A 32 -11.00 26.35 -12.75
C ILE A 32 -10.75 27.25 -13.99
N PHE A 33 -11.70 28.13 -14.33
CA PHE A 33 -11.49 29.17 -15.35
C PHE A 33 -11.05 30.49 -14.70
N PRO A 34 -9.92 31.11 -15.11
CA PRO A 34 -9.60 32.46 -14.68
C PRO A 34 -10.52 33.49 -15.36
N ALA A 35 -10.95 34.46 -14.55
CA ALA A 35 -11.93 35.48 -14.94
C ALA A 35 -11.33 36.54 -15.88
N GLU A 36 -11.43 36.37 -17.20
CA GLU A 36 -11.54 37.49 -18.16
C GLU A 36 -12.32 37.09 -19.44
N PRO A 37 -12.98 38.05 -20.12
CA PRO A 37 -13.96 37.76 -21.17
C PRO A 37 -13.31 37.63 -22.56
N ILE A 38 -13.43 36.46 -23.20
CA ILE A 38 -12.98 36.24 -24.60
C ILE A 38 -14.17 35.82 -25.49
N PRO A 39 -14.24 36.29 -26.77
CA PRO A 39 -15.49 36.45 -27.52
C PRO A 39 -15.91 35.22 -28.35
N ASN A 40 -17.20 35.23 -28.72
CA ASN A 40 -17.92 34.33 -29.62
C ASN A 40 -17.11 33.74 -30.81
N ARG A 41 -16.44 32.60 -30.62
CA ARG A 41 -16.26 31.52 -31.62
C ARG A 41 -15.47 30.35 -31.02
N PHE A 42 -16.12 29.19 -30.88
CA PHE A 42 -15.43 27.90 -30.71
C PHE A 42 -15.50 27.12 -32.03
N GLU A 43 -14.34 26.67 -32.52
CA GLU A 43 -14.20 25.58 -33.49
C GLU A 43 -14.06 24.26 -32.72
N THR A 44 -14.59 23.19 -33.32
CA THR A 44 -14.88 21.86 -32.75
C THR A 44 -13.70 20.88 -32.77
N PHE A 45 -13.53 20.07 -31.71
CA PHE A 45 -12.84 18.77 -31.70
C PHE A 45 -13.74 17.68 -31.08
N PRO A 46 -13.55 16.37 -31.36
CA PRO A 46 -14.57 15.33 -31.20
C PRO A 46 -14.51 14.55 -29.87
N GLY A 47 -15.67 14.43 -29.23
CA GLY A 47 -15.99 13.64 -28.03
C GLY A 47 -17.42 14.04 -27.59
N SER A 48 -18.36 13.12 -27.52
CA SER A 48 -19.80 13.30 -27.82
C SER A 48 -20.63 14.26 -26.93
N ILE A 49 -21.20 15.31 -27.55
CA ILE A 49 -22.43 15.99 -27.11
C ILE A 49 -23.59 15.43 -27.96
N THR A 50 -24.56 14.74 -27.36
CA THR A 50 -25.53 13.94 -28.13
C THR A 50 -26.82 14.67 -28.54
N ASN A 51 -27.17 15.85 -28.01
CA ASN A 51 -28.25 16.69 -28.61
C ASN A 51 -28.33 18.13 -28.04
N ILE A 52 -28.65 19.10 -28.91
CA ILE A 52 -29.09 20.45 -28.53
C ILE A 52 -30.44 20.70 -29.21
N LEU A 53 -31.54 20.79 -28.45
CA LEU A 53 -32.89 21.09 -28.99
C LEU A 53 -33.33 22.51 -28.61
N PRO A 54 -33.83 23.34 -29.54
CA PRO A 54 -34.45 24.62 -29.23
C PRO A 54 -35.92 24.43 -28.82
N ALA A 55 -36.33 25.07 -27.72
CA ALA A 55 -37.69 25.02 -27.22
C ALA A 55 -38.69 25.67 -28.19
N SER A 56 -39.62 24.88 -28.75
CA SER A 56 -40.86 25.44 -29.30
C SER A 56 -42.08 24.60 -28.90
N ASN A 57 -42.85 25.17 -27.98
CA ASN A 57 -44.25 24.91 -27.62
C ASN A 57 -44.57 23.55 -27.01
N GLY A 58 -44.90 23.60 -25.71
CA GLY A 58 -45.07 22.45 -24.84
C GLY A 58 -46.09 21.40 -25.26
N LEU A 59 -45.68 20.16 -25.06
CA LEU A 59 -46.34 19.02 -24.40
C LEU A 59 -45.23 17.93 -24.29
N GLY A 60 -45.26 17.13 -23.23
CA GLY A 60 -44.10 16.40 -22.68
C GLY A 60 -43.24 15.58 -23.64
N ASP A 61 -41.93 15.66 -23.41
CA ASP A 61 -40.91 14.79 -23.97
C ASP A 61 -40.39 13.85 -22.86
N THR A 62 -40.32 12.55 -23.17
CA THR A 62 -39.67 11.52 -22.33
C THR A 62 -38.23 11.37 -22.81
N LEU A 63 -37.25 11.52 -21.91
CA LEU A 63 -35.84 11.27 -22.19
C LEU A 63 -35.52 9.79 -21.93
N LEU A 64 -34.96 9.11 -22.94
CA LEU A 64 -34.42 7.75 -22.83
C LEU A 64 -32.95 7.82 -23.27
N GLY A 65 -32.02 7.40 -22.42
CA GLY A 65 -30.61 7.29 -22.77
C GLY A 65 -29.82 6.48 -21.74
N GLU A 66 -29.15 5.43 -22.19
CA GLU A 66 -28.04 4.77 -21.49
C GLU A 66 -26.77 5.60 -21.72
N GLY A 67 -26.11 6.05 -20.65
CA GLY A 67 -24.78 6.70 -20.66
C GLY A 67 -24.65 8.04 -21.42
N GLY A 68 -24.67 9.19 -20.72
CA GLY A 68 -24.20 10.47 -21.26
C GLY A 68 -24.69 11.76 -20.56
N VAL A 69 -23.89 12.83 -20.61
CA VAL A 69 -24.19 14.18 -20.04
C VAL A 69 -25.16 14.95 -20.92
N THR A 70 -26.30 15.41 -20.36
CA THR A 70 -27.31 16.21 -21.09
C THR A 70 -27.41 17.64 -20.53
N LEU A 71 -27.23 18.65 -21.39
CA LEU A 71 -27.30 20.08 -21.03
C LEU A 71 -28.69 20.67 -21.36
N PHE A 72 -29.41 21.22 -20.37
CA PHE A 72 -30.75 21.79 -20.57
C PHE A 72 -30.83 23.25 -20.08
N VAL A 73 -31.38 24.15 -20.92
CA VAL A 73 -31.51 25.59 -20.60
C VAL A 73 -32.97 26.02 -20.74
N PRO A 74 -33.73 26.16 -19.63
CA PRO A 74 -35.09 26.68 -19.68
C PRO A 74 -35.12 28.22 -19.61
N ASP A 75 -35.88 28.85 -20.50
CA ASP A 75 -36.01 30.32 -20.58
C ASP A 75 -37.13 30.93 -19.69
N GLU A 76 -37.99 30.14 -19.02
CA GLU A 76 -39.11 30.63 -18.18
C GLU A 76 -39.45 29.69 -17.00
N PRO A 77 -39.90 30.21 -15.82
CA PRO A 77 -40.29 29.39 -14.66
C PRO A 77 -41.64 28.67 -14.82
N GLY A 78 -41.72 27.38 -14.46
CA GLY A 78 -42.96 26.58 -14.42
C GLY A 78 -42.97 25.27 -15.23
N PHE A 79 -41.85 24.56 -15.32
CA PHE A 79 -41.67 23.34 -16.14
C PHE A 79 -41.74 22.05 -15.29
N GLU A 80 -42.25 20.95 -15.86
CA GLU A 80 -42.24 19.61 -15.27
C GLU A 80 -41.65 18.59 -16.26
N ALA A 81 -40.74 17.73 -15.81
CA ALA A 81 -40.18 16.61 -16.58
C ALA A 81 -40.16 15.30 -15.77
N THR A 82 -40.24 14.17 -16.47
CA THR A 82 -40.23 12.81 -15.91
C THR A 82 -38.99 12.08 -16.42
N ILE A 83 -38.22 11.47 -15.51
CA ILE A 83 -36.98 10.74 -15.83
C ILE A 83 -37.23 9.24 -15.60
N GLN A 84 -36.84 8.38 -16.57
CA GLN A 84 -36.83 6.92 -16.40
C GLN A 84 -35.53 6.34 -16.97
N GLY A 85 -34.68 5.74 -16.12
CA GLY A 85 -33.42 5.09 -16.48
C GLY A 85 -32.70 4.50 -15.25
N SER A 86 -31.89 3.46 -15.44
CA SER A 86 -31.27 2.63 -14.38
C SER A 86 -29.74 2.72 -14.29
N SER A 87 -29.10 3.75 -14.85
CA SER A 87 -27.67 4.03 -14.68
C SER A 87 -27.32 5.51 -14.94
N GLU A 88 -26.18 5.94 -14.42
CA GLU A 88 -25.70 7.32 -14.23
C GLU A 88 -26.11 8.34 -15.31
N THR A 89 -26.89 9.34 -14.91
CA THR A 89 -27.29 10.46 -15.79
C THR A 89 -26.95 11.79 -15.12
N VAL A 90 -26.01 12.55 -15.70
CA VAL A 90 -25.65 13.90 -15.23
C VAL A 90 -26.49 14.95 -15.95
N ILE A 91 -27.31 15.69 -15.19
CA ILE A 91 -28.17 16.77 -15.71
C ILE A 91 -27.63 18.12 -15.26
N VAL A 92 -27.27 18.99 -16.20
CA VAL A 92 -26.81 20.35 -15.92
C VAL A 92 -27.93 21.36 -16.23
N VAL A 93 -28.38 22.10 -15.22
CA VAL A 93 -29.42 23.14 -15.35
C VAL A 93 -28.83 24.51 -15.06
N ARG A 94 -28.96 25.46 -16.00
CA ARG A 94 -28.54 26.86 -15.80
C ARG A 94 -29.76 27.75 -15.57
N ALA A 95 -29.92 28.29 -14.36
CA ALA A 95 -30.95 29.30 -14.09
C ALA A 95 -30.47 30.68 -14.55
N GLY A 96 -31.26 31.36 -15.40
CA GLY A 96 -30.96 32.70 -15.87
C GLY A 96 -31.15 33.77 -14.79
N GLY A 97 -30.10 34.07 -14.04
CA GLY A 97 -30.02 35.17 -13.08
C GLY A 97 -28.59 35.30 -12.55
N GLN A 98 -28.07 36.52 -12.45
CA GLN A 98 -26.64 36.82 -12.28
C GLN A 98 -26.02 36.15 -11.03
N ASP A 99 -24.89 35.48 -11.29
CA ASP A 99 -23.89 34.93 -10.38
C ASP A 99 -24.40 33.98 -9.28
N GLN A 100 -24.28 32.68 -9.58
CA GLN A 100 -24.17 31.47 -8.71
C GLN A 100 -24.93 30.32 -9.40
N GLY A 101 -24.20 29.35 -9.96
CA GLY A 101 -24.76 28.10 -10.47
C GLY A 101 -24.54 26.99 -9.45
N PHE A 102 -25.57 26.22 -9.12
CA PHE A 102 -25.45 25.04 -8.26
C PHE A 102 -25.32 23.77 -9.12
N LEU A 103 -24.42 22.88 -8.70
CA LEU A 103 -24.33 21.50 -9.18
C LEU A 103 -25.19 20.62 -8.27
N THR A 104 -26.03 19.77 -8.83
CA THR A 104 -26.69 18.69 -8.07
C THR A 104 -26.47 17.40 -8.83
N VAL A 105 -25.74 16.48 -8.21
CA VAL A 105 -25.57 15.08 -8.66
C VAL A 105 -26.66 14.28 -7.95
N LEU A 106 -27.54 13.61 -8.69
CA LEU A 106 -28.55 12.71 -8.13
C LEU A 106 -28.13 11.28 -8.46
N ASN A 107 -27.75 10.50 -7.46
CA ASN A 107 -27.53 9.07 -7.60
C ASN A 107 -28.66 8.29 -6.91
N ARG A 108 -29.30 7.42 -7.71
CA ARG A 108 -30.21 6.31 -7.39
C ARG A 108 -31.67 6.66 -7.04
N GLU A 109 -32.59 5.92 -7.70
CA GLU A 109 -34.07 5.89 -7.65
C GLU A 109 -34.86 6.77 -8.66
N PRO A 110 -35.88 6.24 -9.38
CA PRO A 110 -36.74 7.01 -10.28
C PRO A 110 -37.71 7.95 -9.54
N GLY A 111 -37.89 9.18 -10.05
CA GLY A 111 -38.75 10.19 -9.44
C GLY A 111 -39.02 11.40 -10.34
N ARG A 112 -39.75 12.39 -9.82
CA ARG A 112 -40.15 13.61 -10.53
C ARG A 112 -39.40 14.85 -10.04
N LEU A 113 -38.91 15.67 -10.97
CA LEU A 113 -38.27 16.95 -10.67
C LEU A 113 -39.27 18.11 -10.89
N GLN A 114 -39.47 18.96 -9.87
CA GLN A 114 -40.42 20.09 -9.94
C GLN A 114 -39.75 21.41 -9.53
N SER A 115 -39.94 22.47 -10.34
CA SER A 115 -39.42 23.81 -10.04
C SER A 115 -40.30 24.54 -9.00
N ARG A 116 -39.67 25.17 -8.00
CA ARG A 116 -40.31 26.09 -7.04
C ARG A 116 -40.25 27.54 -7.54
N ALA A 117 -41.12 28.39 -6.99
CA ALA A 117 -41.27 29.78 -7.42
C ALA A 117 -40.07 30.69 -7.08
N ASP A 118 -39.14 30.21 -6.25
CA ASP A 118 -37.88 30.87 -5.88
C ASP A 118 -36.70 30.48 -6.79
N GLY A 119 -36.93 29.62 -7.78
CA GLY A 119 -35.91 29.15 -8.72
C GLY A 119 -35.17 27.88 -8.27
N SER A 120 -35.45 27.33 -7.10
CA SER A 120 -34.94 26.03 -6.65
C SER A 120 -35.74 24.86 -7.24
N PHE A 121 -35.15 23.66 -7.29
CA PHE A 121 -35.81 22.44 -7.73
C PHE A 121 -35.96 21.46 -6.56
N VAL A 122 -37.02 20.66 -6.56
CA VAL A 122 -37.21 19.54 -5.62
C VAL A 122 -37.44 18.25 -6.38
N PHE A 123 -36.75 17.20 -5.94
CA PHE A 123 -36.93 15.82 -6.37
C PHE A 123 -37.96 15.13 -5.48
N ILE A 124 -38.94 14.45 -6.07
CA ILE A 124 -39.99 13.69 -5.38
C ILE A 124 -39.91 12.24 -5.88
N PRO A 125 -39.52 11.27 -5.03
CA PRO A 125 -39.54 9.85 -5.38
C PRO A 125 -40.97 9.36 -5.67
N ASP A 126 -41.15 8.46 -6.63
CA ASP A 126 -42.47 7.85 -6.89
C ASP A 126 -42.73 6.70 -5.89
N ASP A 127 -43.58 6.98 -4.90
CA ASP A 127 -43.96 6.07 -3.81
C ASP A 127 -44.88 4.92 -4.34
N ALA A 128 -44.40 3.66 -4.29
CA ALA A 128 -45.17 2.49 -4.69
C ALA A 128 -46.05 1.92 -3.55
N GLY A 129 -47.17 2.59 -3.27
CA GLY A 129 -48.46 1.95 -2.93
C GLY A 129 -48.72 1.41 -1.51
N ASP A 130 -49.54 2.14 -0.75
CA ASP A 130 -50.36 1.71 0.42
C ASP A 130 -51.81 1.37 -0.04
N PRO A 131 -52.84 0.93 0.75
CA PRO A 131 -53.01 0.13 2.00
C PRO A 131 -54.05 -1.04 1.86
N GLU A 132 -54.29 -1.88 2.89
CA GLU A 132 -55.67 -2.08 3.42
C GLU A 132 -55.73 -2.68 4.86
N PRO A 133 -56.80 -2.40 5.65
CA PRO A 133 -56.83 -2.55 7.12
C PRO A 133 -57.93 -3.48 7.71
N ASP A 134 -57.85 -3.67 9.04
CA ASP A 134 -58.94 -3.92 10.03
C ASP A 134 -59.26 -5.41 10.43
N PRO A 135 -60.06 -5.70 11.49
CA PRO A 135 -59.62 -6.08 12.84
C PRO A 135 -60.37 -7.33 13.40
N GLY A 136 -60.00 -7.88 14.58
CA GLY A 136 -60.97 -8.73 15.33
C GLY A 136 -60.48 -9.77 16.34
N THR A 137 -60.50 -9.39 17.62
CA THR A 137 -61.00 -10.10 18.83
C THR A 137 -61.15 -11.64 18.89
N ASP A 138 -60.43 -12.25 19.87
CA ASP A 138 -60.86 -13.12 21.01
C ASP A 138 -61.67 -14.42 20.72
N PRO A 139 -61.68 -15.52 21.53
CA PRO A 139 -60.90 -15.90 22.74
C PRO A 139 -60.26 -17.32 22.69
N SER A 140 -59.33 -17.59 23.60
CA SER A 140 -58.94 -18.93 24.10
C SER A 140 -60.18 -19.78 24.50
N PRO A 141 -60.25 -21.15 24.39
CA PRO A 141 -59.28 -22.10 24.98
C PRO A 141 -59.03 -23.48 24.31
N ASP A 142 -57.77 -23.97 24.44
CA ASP A 142 -57.22 -25.34 24.72
C ASP A 142 -58.00 -26.65 24.34
N PRO A 143 -57.40 -27.87 24.13
CA PRO A 143 -56.01 -28.34 23.91
C PRO A 143 -55.81 -29.31 22.69
N GLY A 144 -54.55 -29.42 22.21
CA GLY A 144 -53.90 -30.69 21.81
C GLY A 144 -54.03 -31.22 20.37
N THR A 145 -52.93 -31.25 19.60
CA THR A 145 -52.16 -32.44 19.16
C THR A 145 -51.13 -32.05 18.07
N ASP A 146 -49.87 -32.40 18.31
CA ASP A 146 -48.64 -32.21 17.52
C ASP A 146 -48.67 -32.99 16.17
N PRO A 147 -48.01 -32.54 15.07
CA PRO A 147 -46.57 -32.83 14.88
C PRO A 147 -45.75 -31.75 14.13
N GLY A 148 -44.65 -31.30 14.75
CA GLY A 148 -43.42 -30.88 14.07
C GLY A 148 -43.32 -29.41 13.65
N THR A 149 -42.45 -28.68 14.35
CA THR A 149 -41.32 -27.87 13.85
C THR A 149 -40.54 -27.42 15.09
N ASP A 150 -39.22 -27.57 15.01
CA ASP A 150 -38.15 -26.82 15.69
C ASP A 150 -38.56 -25.89 16.85
N PRO A 151 -37.98 -26.05 18.06
CA PRO A 151 -38.18 -25.08 19.14
C PRO A 151 -37.62 -23.72 18.74
N ASP A 152 -38.52 -22.80 18.42
CA ASP A 152 -38.28 -21.36 18.59
C ASP A 152 -37.60 -21.17 19.96
N PRO A 153 -36.35 -20.69 20.00
CA PRO A 153 -35.61 -20.61 21.25
C PRO A 153 -36.38 -19.71 22.21
N GLU A 154 -36.45 -20.12 23.46
CA GLU A 154 -36.75 -19.20 24.56
C GLU A 154 -35.91 -17.93 24.37
N PRO A 155 -36.40 -16.73 24.79
CA PRO A 155 -35.58 -15.52 24.69
C PRO A 155 -34.23 -15.84 25.34
N ARG A 156 -33.15 -15.77 24.56
CA ARG A 156 -31.79 -16.10 25.02
C ARG A 156 -31.58 -15.36 26.34
N GLU A 157 -31.19 -16.11 27.37
CA GLU A 157 -30.81 -15.50 28.64
C GLU A 157 -29.51 -14.74 28.34
N ASN A 158 -29.56 -13.40 28.40
CA ASN A 158 -28.46 -12.51 28.09
C ASN A 158 -27.15 -12.99 28.75
N GLN A 159 -26.16 -13.32 27.94
CA GLN A 159 -24.82 -13.68 28.38
C GLN A 159 -24.01 -12.41 28.59
N PRO A 160 -23.16 -12.35 29.64
CA PRO A 160 -22.34 -11.18 29.87
C PRO A 160 -21.33 -10.97 28.72
N PRO A 161 -20.94 -9.72 28.46
CA PRO A 161 -19.90 -9.41 27.49
C PRO A 161 -18.57 -10.06 27.87
N ILE A 162 -17.71 -10.30 26.87
CA ILE A 162 -16.34 -10.73 27.05
C ILE A 162 -15.43 -9.50 26.87
N ALA A 163 -14.78 -9.08 27.96
CA ALA A 163 -13.88 -7.93 27.96
C ALA A 163 -12.40 -8.36 27.87
N ASN A 164 -11.65 -7.84 26.90
CA ASN A 164 -10.26 -8.16 26.62
C ASN A 164 -9.33 -6.98 26.94
N ASP A 165 -8.12 -7.28 27.46
CA ASP A 165 -7.14 -6.26 27.83
C ASP A 165 -6.60 -5.52 26.59
N VAL A 166 -6.28 -4.23 26.73
CA VAL A 166 -5.86 -3.35 25.62
C VAL A 166 -4.44 -2.84 25.86
N PHE A 167 -3.59 -2.88 24.84
CA PHE A 167 -2.22 -2.36 24.90
C PHE A 167 -2.08 -1.13 24.01
N VAL A 168 -1.43 -0.09 24.53
CA VAL A 168 -1.33 1.21 23.85
C VAL A 168 0.10 1.69 23.94
N THR A 169 0.68 2.14 22.83
CA THR A 169 2.02 2.77 22.83
C THR A 169 1.87 4.23 22.45
N THR A 170 2.61 5.12 23.12
CA THR A 170 2.60 6.56 22.90
C THR A 170 4.01 7.10 23.07
N THR A 171 4.36 8.17 22.38
CA THR A 171 5.62 8.88 22.61
C THR A 171 5.43 10.03 23.61
N GLN A 172 6.52 10.49 24.20
CA GLN A 172 6.51 11.49 25.26
C GLN A 172 5.87 12.80 24.79
N GLY A 173 4.80 13.20 25.47
CA GLY A 173 4.08 14.44 25.17
C GLY A 173 3.10 14.33 23.99
N GLN A 174 2.98 13.16 23.36
CA GLN A 174 1.93 12.85 22.40
C GLN A 174 0.72 12.26 23.10
N ASP A 175 -0.48 12.67 22.67
CA ASP A 175 -1.73 12.09 23.13
C ASP A 175 -2.08 10.90 22.27
N THR A 176 -2.45 9.79 22.91
CA THR A 176 -2.90 8.60 22.19
C THR A 176 -4.36 8.34 22.45
N PHE A 177 -5.10 8.18 21.37
CA PHE A 177 -6.51 7.82 21.34
C PHE A 177 -6.61 6.34 21.02
N PHE A 178 -7.48 5.62 21.74
CA PHE A 178 -7.71 4.20 21.49
C PHE A 178 -9.11 3.85 21.95
N ASP A 179 -9.78 3.02 21.16
CA ASP A 179 -11.03 2.41 21.57
C ASP A 179 -10.74 1.16 22.37
N VAL A 180 -11.33 1.05 23.55
CA VAL A 180 -11.20 -0.17 24.35
C VAL A 180 -12.28 -1.20 24.04
N LEU A 181 -13.38 -0.82 23.38
CA LEU A 181 -14.40 -1.81 22.97
C LEU A 181 -14.07 -2.50 21.66
N PHE A 182 -13.05 -2.04 20.93
CA PHE A 182 -12.71 -2.57 19.60
C PHE A 182 -12.42 -4.08 19.63
N ASN A 183 -11.85 -4.57 20.73
CA ASN A 183 -11.53 -5.98 20.95
C ASN A 183 -12.48 -6.68 21.94
N ASP A 184 -13.58 -6.03 22.33
CA ASP A 184 -14.59 -6.58 23.24
C ASP A 184 -15.79 -7.10 22.45
N THR A 185 -16.34 -8.25 22.85
CA THR A 185 -17.43 -8.92 22.11
C THR A 185 -18.57 -9.36 23.01
N ASP A 186 -19.77 -9.40 22.45
CA ASP A 186 -20.96 -9.90 23.13
C ASP A 186 -21.42 -11.21 22.47
N PRO A 187 -21.50 -12.34 23.19
CA PRO A 187 -21.94 -13.61 22.61
C PRO A 187 -23.36 -13.60 22.03
N ASP A 188 -24.20 -12.67 22.46
CA ASP A 188 -25.57 -12.50 21.97
C ASP A 188 -25.70 -11.42 20.87
N GLY A 189 -24.60 -10.69 20.58
CA GLY A 189 -24.54 -9.64 19.56
C GLY A 189 -25.17 -8.32 20.01
N ASP A 190 -25.39 -8.15 21.31
CA ASP A 190 -25.93 -6.92 21.87
C ASP A 190 -24.91 -5.77 21.84
N THR A 191 -25.42 -4.52 21.75
CA THR A 191 -24.56 -3.35 21.62
C THR A 191 -23.79 -3.08 22.91
N LEU A 192 -22.46 -3.17 22.84
CA LEU A 192 -21.57 -2.98 23.96
C LEU A 192 -21.32 -1.51 24.31
N SER A 193 -21.08 -1.25 25.59
CA SER A 193 -20.75 0.07 26.12
C SER A 193 -19.82 -0.03 27.33
N VAL A 194 -18.98 0.98 27.57
CA VAL A 194 -18.09 1.01 28.73
C VAL A 194 -18.72 1.71 29.92
N GLN A 195 -18.59 1.10 31.10
CA GLN A 195 -18.93 1.70 32.38
C GLN A 195 -17.83 1.48 33.44
N ASN A 196 -17.76 2.38 34.43
CA ASN A 196 -16.90 2.27 35.62
C ASN A 196 -15.41 1.95 35.33
N PHE A 197 -14.65 2.94 34.87
CA PHE A 197 -13.20 2.83 34.66
C PHE A 197 -12.38 3.59 35.71
N SER A 198 -11.14 3.15 35.92
CA SER A 198 -10.18 3.77 36.84
C SER A 198 -9.34 4.86 36.14
N SER A 199 -8.72 5.74 36.92
CA SER A 199 -7.73 6.69 36.39
C SER A 199 -6.34 6.05 36.26
N THR A 200 -5.52 6.60 35.38
CA THR A 200 -4.09 6.32 35.23
C THR A 200 -3.23 7.12 36.23
N ALA A 201 -1.98 6.70 36.46
CA ALA A 201 -1.11 7.27 37.50
C ALA A 201 -0.12 8.34 36.99
N ASN A 202 0.32 8.21 35.74
CA ASN A 202 1.37 9.00 35.10
C ASN A 202 0.95 9.61 33.75
N GLY A 203 -0.30 9.46 33.38
CA GLY A 203 -0.98 10.22 32.33
C GLY A 203 -2.42 10.55 32.73
N ALA A 204 -3.07 11.43 31.97
CA ALA A 204 -4.46 11.80 32.13
C ALA A 204 -5.33 10.98 31.16
N LEU A 205 -6.41 10.40 31.69
CA LEU A 205 -7.33 9.56 30.93
C LEU A 205 -8.68 10.25 30.72
N ILE A 206 -9.16 10.34 29.49
CA ILE A 206 -10.43 10.99 29.10
C ILE A 206 -11.29 9.97 28.35
N PHE A 207 -12.53 9.74 28.78
CA PHE A 207 -13.48 8.85 28.09
C PHE A 207 -14.37 9.65 27.15
N ASN A 208 -14.32 9.32 25.86
CA ASN A 208 -14.98 10.04 24.77
C ASN A 208 -16.33 9.43 24.38
N GLY A 209 -16.74 8.33 25.01
CA GLY A 209 -18.00 7.62 24.75
C GLY A 209 -17.83 6.41 23.83
N ALA A 210 -18.80 5.48 23.87
CA ALA A 210 -18.80 4.25 23.05
C ALA A 210 -17.51 3.41 23.10
N GLY A 211 -16.76 3.44 24.21
CA GLY A 211 -15.51 2.70 24.35
C GLY A 211 -14.23 3.52 24.18
N ILE A 212 -14.31 4.72 23.65
CA ILE A 212 -13.10 5.46 23.26
C ILE A 212 -12.47 6.18 24.44
N PHE A 213 -11.15 6.02 24.62
CA PHE A 213 -10.33 6.71 25.61
C PHE A 213 -9.20 7.52 24.95
N THR A 214 -8.87 8.68 25.54
CA THR A 214 -7.63 9.42 25.27
C THR A 214 -6.72 9.29 26.49
N TYR A 215 -5.49 8.86 26.27
CA TYR A 215 -4.44 8.88 27.27
C TYR A 215 -3.39 9.93 26.89
N ARG A 216 -3.20 10.91 27.76
CA ARG A 216 -2.13 11.91 27.67
C ARG A 216 -1.06 11.59 28.70
N PRO A 217 0.14 11.11 28.35
CA PRO A 217 1.23 10.97 29.31
C PRO A 217 1.58 12.32 29.94
N ASN A 218 1.91 12.34 31.23
CA ASN A 218 2.40 13.56 31.88
C ASN A 218 3.69 14.02 31.18
N PRO A 219 3.95 15.34 31.10
CA PRO A 219 5.19 15.85 30.53
C PRO A 219 6.43 15.18 31.16
N ASP A 220 7.38 14.77 30.33
CA ASP A 220 8.63 14.10 30.70
C ASP A 220 8.50 12.67 31.28
N PHE A 221 7.30 12.06 31.25
CA PHE A 221 7.13 10.66 31.67
C PHE A 221 7.50 9.69 30.52
N PHE A 222 8.24 8.63 30.86
CA PHE A 222 8.55 7.49 30.00
C PHE A 222 8.45 6.21 30.84
N GLY A 223 7.98 5.12 30.23
CA GLY A 223 7.63 3.87 30.90
C GLY A 223 6.12 3.59 30.94
N THR A 224 5.72 2.53 31.64
CA THR A 224 4.35 1.99 31.56
C THR A 224 3.37 2.64 32.54
N ASP A 225 2.14 2.92 32.08
CA ASP A 225 0.97 3.32 32.86
C ASP A 225 -0.22 2.38 32.61
N ARG A 226 -1.24 2.37 33.48
CA ARG A 226 -2.37 1.41 33.39
C ARG A 226 -3.68 1.97 33.94
N PHE A 227 -4.80 1.52 33.39
CA PHE A 227 -6.13 1.64 34.01
C PHE A 227 -7.03 0.45 33.66
N SER A 228 -8.19 0.30 34.30
CA SER A 228 -9.16 -0.76 34.03
C SER A 228 -10.56 -0.20 33.76
N TYR A 229 -11.39 -0.90 32.99
CA TYR A 229 -12.76 -0.52 32.65
C TYR A 229 -13.69 -1.74 32.62
N ASN A 230 -15.02 -1.56 32.74
CA ASN A 230 -15.98 -2.64 32.52
C ASN A 230 -16.75 -2.44 31.21
N VAL A 231 -16.96 -3.51 30.47
CA VAL A 231 -17.83 -3.60 29.29
C VAL A 231 -19.21 -4.05 29.74
N THR A 232 -20.29 -3.50 29.17
CA THR A 232 -21.67 -3.91 29.44
C THR A 232 -22.56 -3.82 28.20
N ASP A 233 -23.40 -4.83 28.01
CA ASP A 233 -24.49 -4.89 27.01
C ASP A 233 -25.77 -4.14 27.46
N GLY A 234 -25.74 -3.54 28.66
CA GLY A 234 -26.87 -2.86 29.29
C GLY A 234 -27.59 -3.68 30.38
N THR A 235 -27.25 -4.97 30.52
CA THR A 235 -27.78 -5.93 31.49
C THR A 235 -26.71 -6.55 32.38
N ASP A 236 -25.61 -7.05 31.81
CA ASP A 236 -24.47 -7.64 32.53
C ASP A 236 -23.13 -6.99 32.12
N SER A 237 -22.04 -7.24 32.85
CA SER A 237 -20.75 -6.56 32.61
C SER A 237 -19.51 -7.38 32.99
N ASP A 238 -18.40 -7.21 32.26
CA ASP A 238 -17.09 -7.82 32.53
C ASP A 238 -15.93 -6.79 32.54
N LEU A 239 -14.82 -7.09 33.22
CA LEU A 239 -13.73 -6.13 33.54
C LEU A 239 -12.44 -6.42 32.76
N ALA A 240 -11.90 -5.41 32.07
CA ALA A 240 -10.62 -5.44 31.37
C ALA A 240 -9.64 -4.34 31.84
N GLN A 241 -8.35 -4.51 31.53
CA GLN A 241 -7.24 -3.61 31.84
C GLN A 241 -6.57 -3.09 30.57
N VAL A 242 -6.28 -1.79 30.57
CA VAL A 242 -5.45 -1.13 29.57
C VAL A 242 -4.05 -0.89 30.13
N VAL A 243 -3.03 -1.24 29.34
CA VAL A 243 -1.62 -1.03 29.63
C VAL A 243 -1.01 -0.11 28.58
N ILE A 244 -0.54 1.07 28.99
CA ILE A 244 0.03 2.09 28.11
C ILE A 244 1.55 2.17 28.28
N SER A 245 2.34 2.05 27.21
CA SER A 245 3.79 2.25 27.20
C SER A 245 4.16 3.61 26.61
N VAL A 246 4.94 4.43 27.34
CA VAL A 246 5.34 5.79 26.93
C VAL A 246 6.82 5.81 26.54
N GLN A 247 7.14 6.04 25.26
CA GLN A 247 8.49 6.04 24.67
C GLN A 247 9.11 7.46 24.57
N PRO A 248 10.46 7.62 24.56
CA PRO A 248 11.13 8.88 24.22
C PRO A 248 10.91 9.24 22.72
N GLY A 249 11.00 10.51 22.32
CA GLY A 249 10.73 10.91 20.92
C GLY A 249 11.94 11.49 20.20
N ASP A 250 12.35 10.86 19.10
CA ASP A 250 13.01 11.48 17.94
C ASP A 250 11.94 11.74 16.84
N LEU A 251 12.14 12.73 15.96
CA LEU A 251 11.08 13.32 15.10
C LEU A 251 11.25 12.94 13.64
N ALA A 252 10.10 12.66 13.00
CA ALA A 252 10.01 12.29 11.60
C ALA A 252 10.59 13.33 10.61
N GLN A 253 11.38 12.91 9.62
CA GLN A 253 11.81 13.70 8.46
C GLN A 253 10.68 13.77 7.42
N ILE A 254 10.42 14.96 6.86
CA ILE A 254 9.60 15.11 5.64
C ILE A 254 10.58 15.47 4.53
N ILE A 255 10.60 14.69 3.46
CA ILE A 255 11.59 14.85 2.39
C ILE A 255 10.86 14.96 1.05
N GLU A 256 11.27 15.92 0.20
CA GLU A 256 10.72 16.08 -1.15
C GLU A 256 11.52 15.16 -2.10
N GLY A 257 10.95 14.03 -2.51
CA GLY A 257 11.42 13.19 -3.63
C GLY A 257 12.53 12.17 -3.31
N ILE A 258 13.51 12.50 -2.48
CA ILE A 258 14.61 11.57 -2.12
C ILE A 258 14.97 11.72 -0.64
N GLY A 259 14.66 10.71 0.17
CA GLY A 259 14.80 10.73 1.61
C GLY A 259 15.79 9.74 2.20
N GLN A 260 16.67 10.19 3.10
CA GLN A 260 17.48 9.30 3.94
C GLN A 260 17.24 9.57 5.43
N GLY A 261 17.00 8.49 6.16
CA GLY A 261 17.04 8.44 7.61
C GLY A 261 18.46 8.58 8.15
N THR A 262 18.63 8.14 9.38
CA THR A 262 19.87 8.09 10.14
C THR A 262 20.09 6.65 10.58
N THR A 263 21.22 6.33 11.20
CA THR A 263 21.45 4.98 11.73
C THR A 263 20.74 4.72 13.07
N GLY A 264 19.58 5.33 13.32
CA GLY A 264 18.72 4.94 14.43
C GLY A 264 17.27 5.29 14.15
N ASP A 265 16.35 4.76 14.97
CA ASP A 265 14.90 4.79 14.77
C ASP A 265 14.36 6.15 14.27
N ASP A 266 13.99 6.18 12.99
CA ASP A 266 13.49 7.32 12.27
C ASP A 266 12.00 7.19 11.94
N SER A 267 11.40 8.31 11.57
CA SER A 267 10.11 8.28 10.90
C SER A 267 10.21 9.18 9.68
N ILE A 268 9.76 8.75 8.52
CA ILE A 268 9.98 9.47 7.28
C ILE A 268 8.66 9.52 6.53
N ILE A 269 8.32 10.69 6.00
CA ILE A 269 7.10 10.89 5.19
C ILE A 269 7.53 11.50 3.86
N GLY A 270 7.18 10.81 2.78
CA GLY A 270 7.32 11.22 1.39
C GLY A 270 6.37 12.35 1.01
N SER A 271 6.37 12.63 -0.28
CA SER A 271 5.60 13.64 -0.95
C SER A 271 4.27 13.08 -1.49
N SER A 272 3.86 13.46 -2.69
CA SER A 272 2.66 12.89 -3.32
C SER A 272 2.90 12.61 -4.80
N GLY A 273 4.16 12.43 -5.14
CA GLY A 273 4.61 11.80 -6.38
C GLY A 273 5.79 10.90 -6.02
N ASP A 274 6.26 10.13 -7.00
CA ASP A 274 7.25 9.06 -6.84
C ASP A 274 8.45 9.48 -5.96
N ASP A 275 8.56 8.87 -4.79
CA ASP A 275 9.61 9.13 -3.80
C ASP A 275 10.57 7.93 -3.66
N VAL A 276 11.84 8.21 -3.39
CA VAL A 276 12.83 7.19 -2.99
C VAL A 276 13.25 7.45 -1.56
N ILE A 277 12.94 6.55 -0.63
CA ILE A 277 13.16 6.76 0.81
C ILE A 277 13.88 5.56 1.42
N ASN A 278 14.97 5.83 2.16
CA ASN A 278 15.75 4.81 2.85
C ASN A 278 15.89 5.14 4.35
N GLY A 279 15.56 4.18 5.22
CA GLY A 279 15.61 4.27 6.68
C GLY A 279 17.04 4.20 7.24
N LEU A 280 17.87 3.31 6.69
CA LEU A 280 19.20 2.90 7.13
C LEU A 280 19.14 1.89 8.29
N ALA A 281 19.92 2.11 9.34
CA ALA A 281 19.89 1.18 10.48
C ALA A 281 18.98 1.79 11.55
N GLY A 282 18.18 1.01 12.27
CA GLY A 282 17.20 1.55 13.20
C GLY A 282 15.85 0.88 12.99
N ASN A 283 14.93 1.08 13.93
CA ASN A 283 13.55 0.65 13.74
C ASN A 283 12.75 1.83 13.21
N ASP A 284 12.61 1.91 11.89
CA ASP A 284 12.16 3.07 11.17
C ASP A 284 10.67 3.01 10.83
N THR A 285 10.07 4.15 10.48
CA THR A 285 8.68 4.23 10.04
C THR A 285 8.53 5.13 8.84
N ILE A 286 8.32 4.56 7.66
CA ILE A 286 8.34 5.26 6.37
C ILE A 286 6.95 5.28 5.72
N PHE A 287 6.53 6.43 5.19
CA PHE A 287 5.29 6.60 4.44
C PHE A 287 5.58 7.20 3.05
N GLY A 288 5.21 6.52 1.96
CA GLY A 288 5.33 7.01 0.58
C GLY A 288 4.25 8.04 0.23
N LEU A 289 2.98 7.68 0.47
CA LEU A 289 1.74 8.45 0.29
C LEU A 289 1.07 8.29 -1.06
N ALA A 290 1.55 8.93 -2.12
CA ALA A 290 0.93 8.79 -3.43
C ALA A 290 1.99 8.95 -4.49
N GLY A 291 1.95 8.17 -5.56
CA GLY A 291 3.08 8.02 -6.47
C GLY A 291 3.54 6.57 -6.48
N ASN A 292 4.46 6.22 -7.37
CA ASN A 292 5.10 4.92 -7.33
C ASN A 292 6.37 5.06 -6.48
N ASP A 293 6.28 4.72 -5.21
CA ASP A 293 7.31 5.01 -4.21
C ASP A 293 8.25 3.81 -4.01
N LEU A 294 9.52 4.06 -3.76
CA LEU A 294 10.51 3.06 -3.34
C LEU A 294 10.88 3.32 -1.87
N LEU A 295 10.44 2.43 -0.98
CA LEU A 295 10.64 2.56 0.47
C LEU A 295 11.54 1.44 0.98
N GLN A 296 12.64 1.78 1.65
CA GLN A 296 13.61 0.83 2.18
C GLN A 296 13.78 0.99 3.69
N GLY A 297 13.58 -0.09 4.45
CA GLY A 297 13.81 -0.15 5.89
C GLY A 297 15.29 -0.27 6.25
N ASP A 298 16.00 -1.20 5.58
CA ASP A 298 17.40 -1.60 5.84
C ASP A 298 17.56 -2.40 7.17
N GLU A 299 18.47 -2.07 8.09
CA GLU A 299 18.74 -2.90 9.29
C GLU A 299 17.88 -2.47 10.49
N GLY A 300 16.90 -3.26 10.90
CA GLY A 300 16.15 -3.07 12.15
C GLY A 300 14.71 -3.56 12.00
N ASP A 301 13.85 -3.37 13.00
CA ASP A 301 12.43 -3.76 12.83
C ASP A 301 11.62 -2.56 12.32
N ASP A 302 11.34 -2.51 11.04
CA ASP A 302 10.84 -1.36 10.29
C ASP A 302 9.33 -1.39 10.02
N LEU A 303 8.76 -0.22 9.71
CA LEU A 303 7.34 -0.04 9.38
C LEU A 303 7.17 0.79 8.11
N LEU A 304 6.73 0.18 7.02
CA LEU A 304 6.66 0.77 5.67
C LEU A 304 5.20 0.91 5.20
N PHE A 305 4.86 2.03 4.57
CA PHE A 305 3.53 2.28 3.99
C PHE A 305 3.64 2.91 2.59
N GLY A 306 3.31 2.16 1.53
CA GLY A 306 3.26 2.67 0.14
C GLY A 306 2.12 3.67 -0.05
N ASN A 307 0.90 3.20 0.23
CA ASN A 307 -0.40 3.88 0.16
C ASN A 307 -1.06 3.88 -1.23
N GLN A 308 -0.70 4.74 -2.18
CA GLN A 308 -1.40 4.80 -3.47
C GLN A 308 -0.41 4.93 -4.63
N GLY A 309 -0.42 3.94 -5.51
CA GLY A 309 0.47 3.83 -6.66
C GLY A 309 1.08 2.44 -6.66
N ASN A 310 1.89 2.12 -7.67
CA ASN A 310 2.58 0.83 -7.69
C ASN A 310 3.89 1.00 -6.93
N ASP A 311 3.85 0.71 -5.64
CA ASP A 311 4.95 0.95 -4.73
C ASP A 311 5.90 -0.25 -4.64
N THR A 312 7.16 0.00 -4.31
CA THR A 312 8.15 -1.02 -3.96
C THR A 312 8.60 -0.80 -2.53
N LEU A 313 8.31 -1.76 -1.65
CA LEU A 313 8.66 -1.73 -0.24
C LEU A 313 9.66 -2.85 0.05
N ASP A 314 10.78 -2.52 0.69
CA ASP A 314 11.82 -3.47 1.10
C ASP A 314 12.11 -3.29 2.59
N GLY A 315 11.76 -4.28 3.43
CA GLY A 315 12.02 -4.29 4.86
C GLY A 315 13.51 -4.35 5.16
N GLY A 316 14.18 -5.35 4.62
CA GLY A 316 15.60 -5.58 4.84
C GLY A 316 15.85 -6.59 5.97
N PRO A 317 17.00 -6.54 6.67
CA PRO A 317 17.24 -7.40 7.83
C PRO A 317 16.52 -6.91 9.09
N GLY A 318 15.51 -7.66 9.56
CA GLY A 318 14.61 -7.16 10.60
C GLY A 318 13.43 -8.06 10.92
N ASN A 319 12.51 -7.63 11.78
CA ASN A 319 11.16 -8.18 11.80
C ASN A 319 10.24 -7.04 11.38
N ASP A 320 10.03 -6.93 10.08
CA ASP A 320 9.51 -5.73 9.46
C ASP A 320 8.00 -5.81 9.29
N THR A 321 7.38 -4.66 9.08
CA THR A 321 5.95 -4.58 8.78
C THR A 321 5.74 -3.66 7.59
N ALA A 322 5.15 -4.16 6.50
CA ALA A 322 4.95 -3.40 5.27
C ALA A 322 3.50 -3.43 4.80
N TYR A 323 3.00 -2.30 4.33
CA TYR A 323 1.66 -2.13 3.76
C TYR A 323 1.78 -1.52 2.36
N GLY A 324 1.41 -2.27 1.33
CA GLY A 324 1.34 -1.81 -0.07
C GLY A 324 0.33 -0.68 -0.22
N GLY A 325 -0.96 -1.01 -0.19
CA GLY A 325 -2.02 -0.02 -0.06
C GLY A 325 -3.09 -0.12 -1.16
N GLN A 326 -2.95 0.68 -2.21
CA GLN A 326 -3.84 0.69 -3.38
C GLN A 326 -2.98 0.59 -4.62
N ASP A 327 -3.49 -0.14 -5.61
CA ASP A 327 -2.82 -0.44 -6.88
C ASP A 327 -1.82 -1.61 -6.71
N ASN A 328 -1.00 -1.93 -7.71
CA ASN A 328 -0.26 -3.19 -7.71
C ASN A 328 1.13 -2.98 -7.10
N ASP A 329 1.33 -3.49 -5.89
CA ASP A 329 2.53 -3.25 -5.09
C ASP A 329 3.50 -4.44 -5.11
N LEU A 330 4.78 -4.13 -4.92
CA LEU A 330 5.83 -5.10 -4.63
C LEU A 330 6.30 -4.91 -3.19
N ILE A 331 6.24 -5.96 -2.40
CA ILE A 331 6.64 -5.95 -1.00
C ILE A 331 7.65 -7.06 -0.74
N ILE A 332 8.81 -6.69 -0.19
CA ILE A 332 9.91 -7.57 0.17
C ILE A 332 10.10 -7.46 1.68
N GLY A 333 9.93 -8.55 2.42
CA GLY A 333 10.17 -8.62 3.86
C GLY A 333 11.66 -8.57 4.16
N GLY A 334 12.39 -9.60 3.72
CA GLY A 334 13.83 -9.67 3.86
C GLY A 334 14.26 -10.76 4.85
N ASP A 335 15.26 -10.46 5.69
CA ASP A 335 15.77 -11.44 6.67
C ASP A 335 15.07 -11.24 8.02
N GLY A 336 14.16 -12.12 8.41
CA GLY A 336 13.61 -12.24 9.76
C GLY A 336 12.14 -12.59 9.74
N ASN A 337 11.37 -12.22 10.76
CA ASN A 337 9.96 -12.63 10.85
C ASN A 337 9.05 -11.45 10.54
N ASP A 338 8.64 -11.34 9.29
CA ASP A 338 8.03 -10.13 8.75
C ASP A 338 6.50 -10.21 8.71
N LEU A 339 5.86 -9.05 8.60
CA LEU A 339 4.42 -8.89 8.51
C LEU A 339 4.05 -8.02 7.29
N LEU A 340 3.60 -8.65 6.21
CA LEU A 340 3.38 -7.99 4.93
C LEU A 340 1.89 -7.94 4.56
N PHE A 341 1.43 -6.81 4.03
CA PHE A 341 0.04 -6.60 3.59
C PHE A 341 0.01 -5.97 2.19
N GLY A 342 -0.51 -6.67 1.19
CA GLY A 342 -0.75 -6.11 -0.16
C GLY A 342 -1.86 -5.05 -0.14
N ASN A 343 -3.01 -5.43 0.42
CA ASN A 343 -4.24 -4.65 0.57
C ASN A 343 -5.17 -4.65 -0.66
N LEU A 344 -5.11 -3.65 -1.56
CA LEU A 344 -6.00 -3.56 -2.72
C LEU A 344 -5.17 -3.50 -4.00
N GLY A 345 -5.18 -4.54 -4.81
CA GLY A 345 -4.27 -4.60 -5.93
C GLY A 345 -4.04 -6.04 -6.37
N ASN A 346 -3.34 -6.23 -7.49
CA ASN A 346 -2.70 -7.51 -7.74
C ASN A 346 -1.25 -7.37 -7.28
N ASP A 347 -1.00 -7.78 -6.04
CA ASP A 347 0.24 -7.50 -5.33
C ASP A 347 1.22 -8.67 -5.42
N THR A 348 2.51 -8.36 -5.27
CA THR A 348 3.58 -9.36 -5.15
C THR A 348 4.25 -9.24 -3.80
N LEU A 349 4.13 -10.27 -2.97
CA LEU A 349 4.69 -10.31 -1.62
C LEU A 349 5.77 -11.40 -1.53
N LEU A 350 6.95 -11.03 -1.04
CA LEU A 350 8.10 -11.92 -0.83
C LEU A 350 8.52 -11.86 0.64
N GLY A 351 8.31 -12.94 1.39
CA GLY A 351 8.68 -13.04 2.81
C GLY A 351 10.20 -13.05 2.99
N GLY A 352 10.85 -14.11 2.52
CA GLY A 352 12.30 -14.25 2.59
C GLY A 352 12.73 -15.25 3.67
N PRO A 353 13.93 -15.13 4.26
CA PRO A 353 14.34 -16.01 5.34
C PRO A 353 13.77 -15.62 6.72
N GLY A 354 12.82 -16.39 7.23
CA GLY A 354 12.39 -16.39 8.62
C GLY A 354 10.95 -16.89 8.74
N ALA A 355 10.20 -16.56 9.78
CA ALA A 355 8.83 -17.07 9.91
C ALA A 355 7.83 -15.93 9.76
N ASP A 356 7.32 -15.78 8.55
CA ASP A 356 6.64 -14.59 8.06
C ASP A 356 5.12 -14.70 8.15
N SER A 357 4.44 -13.56 8.10
CA SER A 357 2.99 -13.45 8.07
C SER A 357 2.57 -12.52 6.94
N MET A 358 1.92 -13.05 5.91
CA MET A 358 1.61 -12.33 4.69
C MET A 358 0.12 -12.38 4.38
N TYR A 359 -0.40 -11.25 3.90
CA TYR A 359 -1.82 -11.05 3.57
C TYR A 359 -1.90 -10.35 2.20
N GLY A 360 -2.43 -11.03 1.20
CA GLY A 360 -2.63 -10.49 -0.16
C GLY A 360 -3.62 -9.34 -0.13
N GLY A 361 -4.89 -9.66 0.14
CA GLY A 361 -5.94 -8.66 0.32
C GLY A 361 -7.06 -8.85 -0.71
N ASP A 362 -7.46 -7.77 -1.39
CA ASP A 362 -8.39 -7.88 -2.53
C ASP A 362 -7.63 -7.73 -3.85
N GLY A 363 -7.73 -8.74 -4.71
CA GLY A 363 -7.15 -8.80 -6.06
C GLY A 363 -6.46 -10.14 -6.27
N ASN A 364 -5.84 -10.35 -7.44
CA ASN A 364 -5.17 -11.62 -7.71
C ASN A 364 -3.70 -11.49 -7.33
N ASP A 365 -3.34 -12.02 -6.18
CA ASP A 365 -2.04 -11.80 -5.56
C ASP A 365 -1.06 -12.94 -5.82
N CYS A 366 0.23 -12.61 -5.73
CA CYS A 366 1.34 -13.54 -5.88
C CYS A 366 2.19 -13.50 -4.59
N ILE A 367 2.08 -14.51 -3.73
CA ILE A 367 2.69 -14.49 -2.40
C ILE A 367 3.65 -15.66 -2.20
N ARG A 368 4.88 -15.36 -1.79
CA ARG A 368 5.93 -16.36 -1.58
C ARG A 368 6.54 -16.30 -0.18
N GLY A 369 6.42 -17.40 0.57
CA GLY A 369 6.95 -17.64 1.93
C GLY A 369 8.45 -17.47 2.04
N GLY A 370 9.19 -18.30 1.31
CA GLY A 370 10.65 -18.36 1.42
C GLY A 370 11.12 -19.45 2.38
N VAL A 371 12.04 -19.14 3.27
CA VAL A 371 12.64 -20.15 4.18
C VAL A 371 12.09 -19.93 5.58
N GLY A 372 11.22 -20.82 6.06
CA GLY A 372 10.42 -20.43 7.22
C GLY A 372 9.51 -21.45 7.85
N ASN A 373 8.55 -20.96 8.61
CA ASN A 373 7.29 -21.66 8.88
C ASN A 373 6.26 -20.55 8.81
N ASP A 374 5.77 -20.31 7.62
CA ASP A 374 5.14 -19.06 7.26
C ASP A 374 3.64 -19.15 7.38
N LEU A 375 3.00 -17.99 7.50
CA LEU A 375 1.56 -17.84 7.58
C LEU A 375 1.10 -16.97 6.42
N ILE A 376 0.42 -17.56 5.45
CA ILE A 376 0.02 -16.90 4.21
C ILE A 376 -1.51 -16.86 4.11
N PHE A 377 -2.04 -15.69 3.76
CA PHE A 377 -3.45 -15.48 3.40
C PHE A 377 -3.53 -14.84 2.01
N GLY A 378 -4.18 -15.48 1.05
CA GLY A 378 -4.53 -14.85 -0.23
C GLY A 378 -5.64 -13.81 -0.07
N ASP A 379 -6.63 -14.14 0.79
CA ASP A 379 -7.82 -13.33 1.10
C ASP A 379 -8.89 -13.33 0.00
N LYS A 380 -9.00 -12.34 -0.89
CA LYS A 380 -10.00 -12.34 -1.97
C LYS A 380 -9.34 -12.20 -3.33
N GLY A 381 -9.59 -13.16 -4.20
CA GLY A 381 -9.12 -13.15 -5.57
C GLY A 381 -8.73 -14.55 -5.99
N ASN A 382 -8.19 -14.68 -7.19
CA ASN A 382 -7.61 -15.95 -7.60
C ASN A 382 -6.09 -15.84 -7.39
N ASP A 383 -5.64 -16.32 -6.24
CA ASP A 383 -4.29 -16.07 -5.76
C ASP A 383 -3.34 -17.20 -6.11
N ILE A 384 -2.04 -16.88 -6.15
CA ILE A 384 -0.98 -17.88 -6.27
C ILE A 384 -0.07 -17.79 -5.05
N LEU A 385 -0.04 -18.86 -4.27
CA LEU A 385 0.55 -18.90 -2.94
C LEU A 385 1.60 -20.02 -2.83
N TRP A 386 2.80 -19.69 -2.33
CA TRP A 386 3.89 -20.64 -2.11
C TRP A 386 4.40 -20.59 -0.67
N GLY A 387 4.47 -21.76 0.00
CA GLY A 387 5.10 -21.93 1.31
C GLY A 387 6.63 -22.04 1.23
N ASP A 388 7.13 -22.73 0.20
CA ASP A 388 8.56 -23.02 -0.03
C ASP A 388 9.18 -23.96 1.03
N ASP A 389 10.22 -23.56 1.75
CA ASP A 389 10.96 -24.43 2.68
C ASP A 389 10.43 -24.19 4.10
N GLY A 390 9.65 -25.11 4.67
CA GLY A 390 9.08 -24.82 5.99
C GLY A 390 8.16 -25.87 6.62
N ASN A 391 7.24 -25.41 7.46
CA ASN A 391 6.04 -26.16 7.85
C ASN A 391 4.97 -25.08 7.89
N ASP A 392 4.43 -24.78 6.73
CA ASP A 392 3.77 -23.52 6.47
C ASP A 392 2.28 -23.67 6.72
N THR A 393 1.61 -22.54 6.96
CA THR A 393 0.16 -22.48 7.07
C THR A 393 -0.37 -21.51 6.02
N ILE A 394 -1.09 -22.03 5.04
CA ILE A 394 -1.59 -21.24 3.91
C ILE A 394 -3.11 -21.29 3.89
N TYR A 395 -3.72 -20.13 3.71
CA TYR A 395 -5.15 -19.93 3.48
C TYR A 395 -5.32 -19.23 2.13
N GLY A 396 -5.98 -19.88 1.17
CA GLY A 396 -6.36 -19.27 -0.12
C GLY A 396 -7.31 -18.10 0.12
N GLY A 397 -8.55 -18.40 0.50
CA GLY A 397 -9.54 -17.39 0.86
C GLY A 397 -10.80 -17.50 0.02
N GLU A 398 -11.26 -16.41 -0.58
CA GLU A 398 -12.36 -16.39 -1.55
C GLU A 398 -11.79 -16.31 -2.98
N GLY A 399 -12.11 -17.27 -3.83
CA GLY A 399 -11.72 -17.31 -5.24
C GLY A 399 -11.19 -18.69 -5.61
N ASP A 400 -10.75 -18.87 -6.85
CA ASP A 400 -10.17 -20.14 -7.28
C ASP A 400 -8.63 -20.05 -7.13
N ASP A 401 -8.12 -20.53 -5.99
CA ASP A 401 -6.73 -20.32 -5.59
C ASP A 401 -5.79 -21.44 -6.04
N LEU A 402 -4.51 -21.10 -6.23
CA LEU A 402 -3.43 -22.04 -6.49
C LEU A 402 -2.41 -22.02 -5.36
N ILE A 403 -2.35 -23.11 -4.59
CA ILE A 403 -1.57 -23.21 -3.36
C ILE A 403 -0.50 -24.30 -3.50
N PHE A 404 0.75 -23.95 -3.18
CA PHE A 404 1.89 -24.85 -3.09
C PHE A 404 2.49 -24.83 -1.69
N GLY A 405 2.39 -25.92 -0.93
CA GLY A 405 3.06 -26.10 0.36
C GLY A 405 4.58 -26.23 0.21
N ASN A 406 5.01 -27.03 -0.77
CA ASN A 406 6.41 -27.37 -1.06
C ASN A 406 7.07 -28.23 0.05
N ASP A 407 8.29 -27.91 0.48
CA ASP A 407 9.09 -28.76 1.37
C ASP A 407 8.67 -28.52 2.82
N GLY A 408 7.90 -29.42 3.43
CA GLY A 408 7.42 -29.15 4.78
C GLY A 408 6.43 -30.16 5.33
N ALA A 409 5.88 -29.88 6.49
CA ALA A 409 4.70 -30.60 6.98
C ALA A 409 3.61 -29.56 7.18
N ASP A 410 2.92 -29.26 6.09
CA ASP A 410 2.19 -28.01 5.91
C ASP A 410 0.72 -28.16 6.31
N LEU A 411 0.09 -27.01 6.54
CA LEU A 411 -1.32 -26.89 6.83
C LEU A 411 -1.96 -25.96 5.79
N LEU A 412 -2.64 -26.55 4.82
CA LEU A 412 -3.15 -25.82 3.66
C LEU A 412 -4.68 -25.79 3.69
N PHE A 413 -5.26 -24.61 3.46
CA PHE A 413 -6.68 -24.36 3.36
C PHE A 413 -6.98 -23.65 2.04
N GLY A 414 -7.83 -24.21 1.18
CA GLY A 414 -8.29 -23.53 -0.03
C GLY A 414 -9.21 -22.37 0.32
N GLY A 415 -10.39 -22.67 0.87
CA GLY A 415 -11.33 -21.66 1.33
C GLY A 415 -12.67 -21.78 0.61
N VAL A 416 -13.08 -20.74 -0.10
CA VAL A 416 -14.32 -20.67 -0.86
C VAL A 416 -13.97 -20.48 -2.33
N GLY A 417 -14.31 -21.45 -3.16
CA GLY A 417 -13.99 -21.48 -4.58
C GLY A 417 -13.43 -22.84 -4.96
N ASN A 418 -13.04 -23.03 -6.21
CA ASN A 418 -12.52 -24.33 -6.66
C ASN A 418 -11.01 -24.28 -6.61
N ASP A 419 -10.46 -24.68 -5.48
CA ASP A 419 -9.05 -24.48 -5.18
C ASP A 419 -8.19 -25.61 -5.72
N THR A 420 -6.96 -25.28 -6.11
CA THR A 420 -5.92 -26.25 -6.45
C THR A 420 -4.82 -26.20 -5.41
N ILE A 421 -4.60 -27.32 -4.71
CA ILE A 421 -3.68 -27.40 -3.58
C ILE A 421 -2.69 -28.55 -3.73
N PHE A 422 -1.40 -28.22 -3.65
CA PHE A 422 -0.29 -29.16 -3.63
C PHE A 422 0.41 -29.12 -2.27
N GLY A 423 0.45 -30.24 -1.55
CA GLY A 423 1.20 -30.41 -0.30
C GLY A 423 2.70 -30.32 -0.55
N GLY A 424 3.21 -31.29 -1.32
CA GLY A 424 4.63 -31.35 -1.66
C GLY A 424 5.36 -32.38 -0.80
N PRO A 425 6.68 -32.23 -0.59
CA PRO A 425 7.42 -33.13 0.29
C PRO A 425 7.20 -32.91 1.80
N GLY A 426 6.28 -33.66 2.38
CA GLY A 426 6.34 -34.09 3.77
C GLY A 426 4.97 -34.56 4.26
N ASN A 427 4.60 -34.25 5.50
CA ASN A 427 3.40 -34.86 6.09
C ASN A 427 2.32 -33.80 6.29
N ASP A 428 1.51 -33.60 5.26
CA ASP A 428 0.70 -32.40 5.14
C ASP A 428 -0.73 -32.62 5.64
N THR A 429 -1.38 -31.54 6.03
CA THR A 429 -2.82 -31.49 6.31
C THR A 429 -3.46 -30.50 5.38
N ILE A 430 -4.29 -30.99 4.47
CA ILE A 430 -4.90 -30.18 3.42
C ILE A 430 -6.41 -30.22 3.55
N ILE A 431 -7.03 -29.04 3.54
CA ILE A 431 -8.46 -28.83 3.59
C ILE A 431 -8.84 -27.98 2.38
N GLY A 432 -9.68 -28.50 1.49
CA GLY A 432 -10.14 -27.75 0.31
C GLY A 432 -11.05 -26.60 0.73
N GLY A 433 -12.25 -26.90 1.23
CA GLY A 433 -13.16 -25.89 1.76
C GLY A 433 -14.55 -26.01 1.17
N GLU A 434 -15.12 -24.90 0.71
CA GLU A 434 -16.35 -24.88 -0.09
C GLU A 434 -15.99 -24.75 -1.57
N GLY A 435 -16.48 -25.65 -2.42
CA GLY A 435 -16.21 -25.66 -3.85
C GLY A 435 -15.71 -27.01 -4.30
N ASP A 436 -15.52 -27.19 -5.60
CA ASP A 436 -15.09 -28.46 -6.16
C ASP A 436 -13.55 -28.51 -6.23
N ASP A 437 -12.92 -28.86 -5.12
CA ASP A 437 -11.47 -28.67 -4.91
C ASP A 437 -10.61 -29.77 -5.53
N GLN A 438 -9.36 -29.43 -5.85
CA GLN A 438 -8.34 -30.36 -6.35
C GLN A 438 -7.12 -30.39 -5.44
N ILE A 439 -6.92 -31.54 -4.77
CA ILE A 439 -5.94 -31.68 -3.70
C ILE A 439 -4.97 -32.82 -4.01
N ALA A 440 -3.67 -32.52 -3.95
CA ALA A 440 -2.57 -33.47 -4.08
C ALA A 440 -1.62 -33.39 -2.87
N GLY A 441 -1.50 -34.47 -2.08
CA GLY A 441 -0.56 -34.55 -0.95
C GLY A 441 0.91 -34.79 -1.36
N GLU A 442 1.12 -35.45 -2.49
CA GLU A 442 2.45 -35.76 -3.04
C GLU A 442 3.34 -36.71 -2.21
N VAL A 443 4.30 -36.24 -1.41
CA VAL A 443 5.32 -37.09 -0.77
C VAL A 443 5.28 -37.00 0.75
N GLY A 444 4.46 -37.85 1.36
CA GLY A 444 4.65 -38.30 2.74
C GLY A 444 3.38 -38.92 3.28
N ASP A 445 3.16 -38.84 4.59
CA ASP A 445 1.95 -39.42 5.21
C ASP A 445 0.91 -38.31 5.46
N ASP A 446 0.03 -38.08 4.48
CA ASP A 446 -0.80 -36.87 4.43
C ASP A 446 -2.23 -37.07 4.98
N LEU A 447 -2.89 -35.96 5.37
CA LEU A 447 -4.30 -35.90 5.74
C LEU A 447 -5.05 -34.95 4.80
N LEU A 448 -5.92 -35.50 3.95
CA LEU A 448 -6.66 -34.74 2.94
C LEU A 448 -8.15 -34.73 3.28
N PHE A 449 -8.75 -33.55 3.31
CA PHE A 449 -10.19 -33.35 3.44
C PHE A 449 -10.63 -32.35 2.38
N GLY A 450 -11.43 -32.75 1.41
CA GLY A 450 -11.90 -31.82 0.37
C GLY A 450 -12.82 -30.76 0.99
N GLY A 451 -14.03 -31.14 1.38
CA GLY A 451 -14.87 -30.26 2.17
C GLY A 451 -16.30 -30.34 1.67
N LEU A 452 -16.95 -29.19 1.48
CA LEU A 452 -18.25 -29.10 0.84
C LEU A 452 -18.05 -28.95 -0.67
N GLY A 453 -18.41 -29.96 -1.44
CA GLY A 453 -18.28 -29.92 -2.89
C GLY A 453 -18.01 -31.31 -3.44
N ALA A 454 -17.71 -31.37 -4.73
CA ALA A 454 -17.30 -32.57 -5.42
C ALA A 454 -15.77 -32.60 -5.59
N ASP A 455 -15.07 -32.97 -4.53
CA ASP A 455 -13.62 -32.77 -4.45
C ASP A 455 -12.84 -33.91 -5.11
N THR A 456 -11.65 -33.62 -5.63
CA THR A 456 -10.68 -34.60 -6.13
C THR A 456 -9.46 -34.67 -5.23
N LEU A 457 -9.21 -35.84 -4.63
CA LEU A 457 -8.14 -36.07 -3.65
C LEU A 457 -7.13 -37.11 -4.15
N THR A 458 -5.85 -36.76 -4.13
CA THR A 458 -4.72 -37.64 -4.49
C THR A 458 -3.67 -37.61 -3.38
N GLY A 459 -3.42 -38.75 -2.72
CA GLY A 459 -2.49 -38.82 -1.58
C GLY A 459 -1.02 -38.86 -2.00
N GLY A 460 -0.72 -39.50 -3.14
CA GLY A 460 0.64 -39.64 -3.63
C GLY A 460 1.37 -40.81 -2.97
N SER A 461 2.47 -40.53 -2.28
CA SER A 461 3.45 -41.52 -1.84
C SER A 461 3.73 -41.48 -0.34
N GLY A 462 2.88 -42.15 0.42
CA GLY A 462 3.20 -42.58 1.77
C GLY A 462 2.04 -43.36 2.33
N SER A 463 1.57 -42.99 3.51
CA SER A 463 0.47 -43.66 4.18
C SER A 463 -0.64 -42.67 4.52
N ASP A 464 -1.42 -42.34 3.51
CA ASP A 464 -2.29 -41.16 3.52
C ASP A 464 -3.65 -41.44 4.17
N THR A 465 -4.30 -40.39 4.64
CA THR A 465 -5.63 -40.42 5.22
C THR A 465 -6.56 -39.49 4.46
N PHE A 466 -7.54 -40.05 3.76
CA PHE A 466 -8.59 -39.30 3.08
C PHE A 466 -9.81 -39.19 3.98
N ALA A 467 -10.08 -38.01 4.52
CA ALA A 467 -11.16 -37.79 5.45
C ALA A 467 -12.50 -37.56 4.72
N ILE A 468 -13.58 -38.10 5.30
CA ILE A 468 -14.96 -37.90 4.85
C ILE A 468 -15.86 -37.54 6.04
N ALA A 469 -16.84 -36.67 5.82
CA ALA A 469 -17.79 -36.19 6.82
C ALA A 469 -19.23 -36.27 6.32
N GLU A 470 -20.22 -36.15 7.21
CA GLU A 470 -21.62 -35.94 6.77
C GLU A 470 -21.70 -34.55 6.12
N GLY A 471 -22.31 -34.44 4.94
CA GLY A 471 -22.39 -33.19 4.17
C GLY A 471 -21.21 -32.94 3.22
N SER A 472 -20.11 -33.71 3.30
CA SER A 472 -18.93 -33.54 2.43
C SER A 472 -19.11 -34.20 1.05
N GLY A 473 -20.32 -34.19 0.53
CA GLY A 473 -20.72 -34.88 -0.70
C GLY A 473 -22.21 -34.66 -0.95
N GLY A 474 -22.78 -35.40 -1.90
CA GLY A 474 -24.10 -35.06 -2.42
C GLY A 474 -25.11 -36.19 -2.57
N GLY A 475 -26.19 -35.87 -3.28
CA GLY A 475 -27.32 -36.76 -3.56
C GLY A 475 -27.07 -37.71 -4.75
N SER A 476 -25.97 -37.52 -5.48
CA SER A 476 -25.59 -38.27 -6.68
C SER A 476 -24.14 -38.77 -6.62
N VAL A 477 -23.72 -39.61 -7.58
CA VAL A 477 -22.33 -40.12 -7.63
C VAL A 477 -21.38 -39.02 -8.08
N GLU A 478 -21.88 -38.09 -8.88
CA GLU A 478 -21.17 -36.96 -9.46
C GLU A 478 -20.81 -35.90 -8.41
N GLU A 479 -21.63 -35.76 -7.37
CA GLU A 479 -21.40 -34.84 -6.24
C GLU A 479 -20.63 -35.51 -5.09
N ALA A 480 -19.87 -36.58 -5.37
CA ALA A 480 -19.17 -37.34 -4.33
C ALA A 480 -17.67 -37.22 -4.51
N ASN A 481 -16.94 -37.09 -3.40
CA ASN A 481 -15.49 -36.90 -3.43
C ASN A 481 -14.78 -38.06 -4.14
N VAL A 482 -13.82 -37.72 -4.96
CA VAL A 482 -13.08 -38.62 -5.84
C VAL A 482 -11.71 -38.87 -5.25
N ILE A 483 -11.46 -40.10 -4.78
CA ILE A 483 -10.15 -40.48 -4.24
C ILE A 483 -9.38 -41.26 -5.29
N ASN A 484 -8.31 -40.65 -5.81
CA ASN A 484 -7.67 -41.11 -7.03
C ASN A 484 -6.76 -42.32 -6.84
N ASP A 485 -6.05 -42.47 -5.73
CA ASP A 485 -4.91 -43.39 -5.64
C ASP A 485 -4.88 -44.31 -4.42
N PHE A 486 -6.03 -44.45 -3.75
CA PHE A 486 -6.16 -45.26 -2.55
C PHE A 486 -5.60 -46.68 -2.67
N THR A 487 -4.59 -46.97 -1.85
CA THR A 487 -3.88 -48.24 -1.73
C THR A 487 -4.21 -48.93 -0.40
N GLY A 488 -5.17 -49.85 -0.45
CA GLY A 488 -5.63 -50.60 0.73
C GLY A 488 -4.50 -51.30 1.51
N GLY A 489 -4.48 -51.08 2.83
CA GLY A 489 -3.47 -51.60 3.75
C GLY A 489 -2.32 -50.63 4.05
N THR A 490 -2.07 -49.65 3.18
CA THR A 490 -1.19 -48.50 3.44
C THR A 490 -2.09 -47.35 3.89
N ASP A 491 -2.89 -46.82 2.97
CA ASP A 491 -3.72 -45.64 3.16
C ASP A 491 -4.97 -45.93 4.02
N LYS A 492 -5.65 -44.87 4.44
CA LYS A 492 -6.79 -44.91 5.35
C LYS A 492 -7.90 -43.98 4.86
N ILE A 493 -9.14 -44.38 5.13
CA ILE A 493 -10.30 -43.49 5.05
C ILE A 493 -10.60 -42.97 6.46
N GLY A 494 -10.45 -41.67 6.62
CA GLY A 494 -10.76 -40.95 7.85
C GLY A 494 -12.26 -40.73 7.99
N LEU A 495 -12.82 -41.04 9.16
CA LEU A 495 -14.23 -40.78 9.48
C LEU A 495 -14.32 -39.61 10.45
N LEU A 496 -14.85 -38.48 9.96
CA LEU A 496 -15.05 -37.26 10.73
C LEU A 496 -16.45 -37.21 11.37
N GLY A 497 -16.55 -36.40 12.44
CA GLY A 497 -17.80 -36.19 13.17
C GLY A 497 -18.33 -37.47 13.83
N ASN A 498 -19.61 -37.77 13.59
CA ASN A 498 -20.30 -38.92 14.19
C ASN A 498 -20.31 -40.18 13.30
N LEU A 499 -19.64 -40.15 12.14
CA LEU A 499 -19.58 -41.29 11.24
C LEU A 499 -18.80 -42.46 11.86
N THR A 500 -19.38 -43.66 11.82
CA THR A 500 -18.69 -44.91 12.13
C THR A 500 -18.75 -45.88 10.94
N PHE A 501 -17.80 -46.80 10.87
CA PHE A 501 -17.74 -47.81 9.81
C PHE A 501 -19.06 -48.60 9.67
N GLU A 502 -19.76 -48.87 10.78
CA GLU A 502 -21.04 -49.59 10.77
C GLU A 502 -22.19 -48.81 10.12
N GLN A 503 -22.06 -47.49 9.99
CA GLN A 503 -23.05 -46.63 9.35
C GLN A 503 -22.84 -46.52 7.84
N LEU A 504 -21.70 -46.96 7.30
CA LEU A 504 -21.40 -46.82 5.88
C LEU A 504 -22.03 -47.92 5.04
N SER A 505 -22.47 -47.55 3.83
CA SER A 505 -22.86 -48.48 2.77
C SER A 505 -21.80 -48.46 1.68
N ILE A 506 -21.00 -49.53 1.59
CA ILE A 506 -19.92 -49.65 0.61
C ILE A 506 -20.34 -50.61 -0.50
N THR A 507 -20.38 -50.12 -1.73
CA THR A 507 -20.85 -50.86 -2.91
C THR A 507 -19.84 -50.80 -4.06
N GLN A 508 -19.89 -51.75 -5.00
CA GLN A 508 -19.11 -51.66 -6.22
C GLN A 508 -19.93 -50.87 -7.25
N SER A 509 -19.31 -49.93 -7.95
CA SER A 509 -19.96 -49.19 -9.04
C SER A 509 -20.48 -50.14 -10.14
N GLU A 510 -21.70 -49.88 -10.61
CA GLU A 510 -22.35 -50.65 -11.69
C GLU A 510 -21.88 -50.19 -13.08
N GLU A 511 -21.43 -48.94 -13.21
CA GLU A 511 -20.97 -48.35 -14.47
C GLU A 511 -19.47 -48.57 -14.70
N ASN A 512 -18.67 -48.57 -13.63
CA ASN A 512 -17.24 -48.92 -13.65
C ASN A 512 -16.92 -49.94 -12.55
N ALA A 513 -16.95 -51.22 -12.91
CA ALA A 513 -16.79 -52.35 -11.97
C ALA A 513 -15.44 -52.41 -11.23
N GLY A 514 -14.53 -51.47 -11.47
CA GLY A 514 -13.26 -51.27 -10.75
C GLY A 514 -13.36 -50.35 -9.53
N ASN A 515 -14.43 -49.55 -9.38
CA ASN A 515 -14.51 -48.46 -8.39
C ASN A 515 -15.46 -48.80 -7.23
N ALA A 516 -15.05 -48.49 -6.00
CA ALA A 516 -15.89 -48.61 -4.81
C ALA A 516 -16.59 -47.29 -4.53
N ILE A 517 -17.87 -47.34 -4.13
CA ILE A 517 -18.68 -46.19 -3.73
C ILE A 517 -18.97 -46.32 -2.25
N ILE A 518 -18.65 -45.28 -1.48
CA ILE A 518 -18.95 -45.15 -0.05
C ILE A 518 -20.13 -44.20 0.10
N ARG A 519 -21.15 -44.64 0.85
CA ARG A 519 -22.33 -43.83 1.15
C ARG A 519 -22.61 -43.79 2.65
N ASN A 520 -23.21 -42.71 3.11
CA ASN A 520 -23.85 -42.70 4.40
C ASN A 520 -25.08 -43.64 4.36
N GLY A 521 -25.10 -44.64 5.23
CA GLY A 521 -26.17 -45.64 5.28
C GLY A 521 -27.44 -45.15 5.96
N SER A 522 -27.43 -43.95 6.56
CA SER A 522 -28.57 -43.39 7.28
C SER A 522 -29.53 -42.59 6.38
N ASP A 523 -29.00 -41.81 5.45
CA ASP A 523 -29.72 -40.93 4.51
C ASP A 523 -29.46 -41.27 3.04
N GLY A 524 -28.37 -41.99 2.73
CA GLY A 524 -28.00 -42.43 1.39
C GLY A 524 -27.08 -41.48 0.61
N GLU A 525 -26.57 -40.43 1.27
CA GLU A 525 -25.58 -39.48 0.74
C GLU A 525 -24.34 -40.20 0.19
N PHE A 526 -23.82 -39.72 -0.94
CA PHE A 526 -22.60 -40.24 -1.53
C PHE A 526 -21.41 -39.46 -0.99
N LEU A 527 -20.55 -40.16 -0.24
CA LEU A 527 -19.44 -39.53 0.48
C LEU A 527 -18.14 -39.57 -0.31
N ALA A 528 -17.86 -40.70 -0.97
CA ALA A 528 -16.65 -40.84 -1.77
C ALA A 528 -16.74 -41.97 -2.81
N VAL A 529 -15.98 -41.83 -3.89
CA VAL A 529 -15.70 -42.85 -4.89
C VAL A 529 -14.20 -43.15 -4.87
N LEU A 530 -13.84 -44.39 -4.54
CA LEU A 530 -12.46 -44.88 -4.52
C LEU A 530 -12.19 -45.70 -5.76
N ILE A 531 -11.06 -45.47 -6.39
CA ILE A 531 -10.90 -45.89 -7.77
C ILE A 531 -9.85 -46.96 -7.94
N GLY A 532 -10.17 -47.93 -8.79
CA GLY A 532 -9.39 -49.14 -8.94
C GLY A 532 -9.52 -50.04 -7.70
N VAL A 533 -10.29 -49.60 -6.70
CA VAL A 533 -10.53 -50.29 -5.45
C VAL A 533 -11.76 -51.19 -5.58
N ASN A 534 -11.54 -52.49 -5.38
CA ASN A 534 -12.65 -53.42 -5.25
C ASN A 534 -13.31 -53.26 -3.88
N SER A 535 -14.62 -53.05 -3.85
CA SER A 535 -15.35 -52.81 -2.59
C SER A 535 -15.26 -53.99 -1.59
N ASN A 536 -15.00 -55.21 -2.07
CA ASN A 536 -14.85 -56.39 -1.22
C ASN A 536 -13.48 -56.47 -0.52
N ASN A 537 -12.52 -55.64 -0.93
CA ASN A 537 -11.19 -55.58 -0.32
C ASN A 537 -11.13 -54.58 0.84
N LEU A 538 -12.12 -53.70 0.95
CA LEU A 538 -12.23 -52.75 2.06
C LEU A 538 -12.80 -53.45 3.30
N THR A 539 -12.14 -53.22 4.44
CA THR A 539 -12.48 -53.76 5.75
C THR A 539 -12.41 -52.67 6.80
N ALA A 540 -12.92 -52.93 8.00
CA ALA A 540 -12.88 -51.95 9.09
C ALA A 540 -11.46 -51.47 9.48
N SER A 541 -10.38 -52.14 9.06
CA SER A 541 -9.01 -51.67 9.31
C SER A 541 -8.52 -50.62 8.32
N ASP A 542 -9.24 -50.44 7.20
CA ASP A 542 -8.97 -49.41 6.21
C ASP A 542 -9.64 -48.07 6.59
N PHE A 543 -10.40 -48.06 7.69
CA PHE A 543 -11.10 -46.89 8.21
C PHE A 543 -10.59 -46.53 9.59
N VAL A 544 -10.40 -45.24 9.85
CA VAL A 544 -9.95 -44.71 11.14
C VAL A 544 -10.82 -43.53 11.55
N PRO A 545 -11.23 -43.41 12.82
CA PRO A 545 -11.84 -42.19 13.30
C PRO A 545 -10.79 -41.07 13.27
N VAL A 546 -11.16 -39.92 12.71
CA VAL A 546 -10.36 -38.70 12.79
C VAL A 546 -10.92 -37.87 13.94
N VAL A 547 -10.10 -37.61 14.96
CA VAL A 547 -10.52 -36.90 16.18
C VAL A 547 -9.67 -35.65 16.30
N GLY A 548 -10.31 -34.48 16.33
CA GLY A 548 -9.61 -33.22 16.59
C GLY A 548 -9.23 -32.40 15.37
N LEU A 549 -9.89 -32.59 14.22
CA LEU A 549 -10.06 -31.49 13.24
C LEU A 549 -11.01 -30.45 13.86
N ASP A 550 -10.54 -29.79 14.93
CA ASP A 550 -11.16 -28.60 15.50
C ASP A 550 -10.58 -27.43 14.69
N ILE A 551 -11.19 -27.22 13.52
CA ILE A 551 -10.92 -26.12 12.59
C ILE A 551 -11.36 -24.81 13.25
N GLY A 552 -10.59 -24.36 14.23
CA GLY A 552 -10.56 -22.96 14.58
C GLY A 552 -9.92 -22.24 13.41
N ILE A 553 -10.73 -21.84 12.43
CA ILE A 553 -10.33 -20.84 11.45
C ILE A 553 -9.92 -19.63 12.30
N PRO A 554 -8.63 -19.23 12.34
CA PRO A 554 -8.29 -17.93 12.88
C PRO A 554 -9.03 -16.95 11.97
N THR A 555 -10.02 -16.24 12.51
CA THR A 555 -10.52 -15.06 11.80
C THR A 555 -9.31 -14.16 11.59
N PRO A 556 -9.00 -13.74 10.35
CA PRO A 556 -7.94 -12.77 10.11
C PRO A 556 -8.14 -11.60 11.09
N PRO A 557 -7.08 -11.09 11.74
CA PRO A 557 -7.22 -9.78 12.36
C PRO A 557 -7.64 -8.84 11.24
N THR A 558 -8.88 -8.33 11.27
CA THR A 558 -9.37 -7.40 10.26
C THR A 558 -8.38 -6.24 10.18
N PRO A 559 -7.59 -6.08 9.09
CA PRO A 559 -6.70 -4.95 8.97
C PRO A 559 -7.62 -3.75 8.87
N THR A 560 -7.55 -2.86 9.86
CA THR A 560 -8.15 -1.54 9.70
C THR A 560 -6.98 -0.65 9.34
N PRO A 561 -6.85 -0.22 8.07
CA PRO A 561 -5.84 0.78 7.71
C PRO A 561 -6.02 1.99 8.63
N PRO A 562 -4.95 2.57 9.19
CA PRO A 562 -5.05 3.81 9.93
C PRO A 562 -5.50 4.91 8.96
N THR A 563 -6.80 5.25 8.94
CA THR A 563 -7.24 6.45 8.21
C THR A 563 -6.44 7.67 8.70
N PRO A 564 -5.83 8.47 7.81
CA PRO A 564 -5.01 9.62 8.19
C PRO A 564 -5.83 10.58 9.07
N PRO A 565 -5.32 11.00 10.24
CA PRO A 565 -6.12 11.72 11.22
C PRO A 565 -6.43 13.14 10.74
N THR A 566 -7.70 13.38 10.42
CA THR A 566 -8.23 14.75 10.34
C THR A 566 -8.35 15.33 11.75
N PRO A 567 -7.88 16.56 12.04
CA PRO A 567 -7.82 17.10 13.40
C PRO A 567 -9.13 17.78 13.82
N PRO A 568 -9.73 17.41 14.97
CA PRO A 568 -10.44 18.42 15.75
C PRO A 568 -10.19 18.36 17.27
N THR A 569 -10.27 19.56 17.83
CA THR A 569 -9.77 19.96 19.14
C THR A 569 -10.71 19.62 20.32
N PRO A 570 -10.15 19.28 21.50
CA PRO A 570 -10.89 18.91 22.73
C PRO A 570 -11.40 20.08 23.60
N PRO A 571 -12.47 19.86 24.40
CA PRO A 571 -12.98 20.76 25.43
C PRO A 571 -12.54 20.42 26.87
N THR A 572 -12.71 21.43 27.73
CA THR A 572 -12.23 21.63 29.10
C THR A 572 -12.91 20.83 30.25
N PRO A 573 -12.25 20.71 31.44
CA PRO A 573 -12.68 19.90 32.60
C PRO A 573 -13.47 20.67 33.70
N PRO A 574 -14.01 19.96 34.73
CA PRO A 574 -15.13 20.39 35.58
C PRO A 574 -14.80 21.09 36.92
N THR A 575 -15.86 21.67 37.50
CA THR A 575 -15.94 22.54 38.70
C THR A 575 -16.01 21.78 40.05
N PRO A 576 -15.54 22.34 41.19
CA PRO A 576 -15.56 21.70 42.51
C PRO A 576 -16.72 22.15 43.43
N THR A 577 -17.01 21.39 44.50
CA THR A 577 -17.87 21.75 45.67
C THR A 577 -17.51 20.80 46.85
N PRO A 578 -17.77 21.05 48.17
CA PRO A 578 -18.23 22.24 48.92
C PRO A 578 -17.34 22.66 50.13
N THR A 579 -17.61 23.86 50.68
CA THR A 579 -17.25 24.30 52.06
C THR A 579 -18.51 24.38 52.94
N PRO A 580 -18.50 24.14 54.28
CA PRO A 580 -18.75 25.21 55.29
C PRO A 580 -18.20 24.88 56.73
N PRO A 581 -18.41 25.64 57.86
CA PRO A 581 -19.27 26.81 58.11
C PRO A 581 -18.72 28.01 58.95
N THR A 582 -19.47 29.12 58.83
CA THR A 582 -19.69 30.40 59.57
C THR A 582 -19.65 30.41 61.14
N PRO A 583 -19.65 31.55 61.92
CA PRO A 583 -20.72 32.61 61.87
C PRO A 583 -20.50 34.06 62.47
N THR A 584 -21.38 35.01 62.02
CA THR A 584 -22.08 36.17 62.71
C THR A 584 -21.32 37.43 63.24
N PRO A 585 -22.00 38.59 63.53
CA PRO A 585 -23.35 39.11 63.20
C PRO A 585 -23.46 40.61 62.76
N THR A 586 -24.68 40.99 62.35
CA THR A 586 -25.29 42.26 61.86
C THR A 586 -25.21 43.49 62.80
N PRO A 587 -25.56 44.73 62.35
CA PRO A 587 -26.89 45.33 62.66
C PRO A 587 -27.41 46.36 61.56
N PRO A 588 -28.56 47.07 61.68
CA PRO A 588 -29.68 47.03 60.72
C PRO A 588 -30.00 48.41 60.07
N VAL A 589 -31.19 48.53 59.40
CA VAL A 589 -32.08 49.74 59.19
C VAL A 589 -32.44 49.98 57.70
N PRO A 590 -33.64 50.46 57.29
CA PRO A 590 -35.07 50.12 57.53
C PRO A 590 -35.85 49.95 56.17
N PRO A 591 -37.19 49.73 56.10
CA PRO A 591 -37.85 49.27 54.87
C PRO A 591 -38.27 50.42 53.92
N LEU A 592 -38.08 50.21 52.60
CA LEU A 592 -38.69 51.01 51.53
C LEU A 592 -39.92 50.26 50.94
N PRO A 593 -40.90 50.98 50.35
CA PRO A 593 -42.19 50.47 49.90
C PRO A 593 -42.06 49.56 48.66
N PRO A 594 -43.08 48.74 48.32
CA PRO A 594 -42.98 47.80 47.21
C PRO A 594 -42.74 48.56 45.89
N PRO A 595 -41.69 48.23 45.13
CA PRO A 595 -41.53 48.74 43.77
C PRO A 595 -42.68 48.22 42.88
N PRO A 596 -42.91 48.87 41.73
CA PRO A 596 -43.80 48.37 40.69
C PRO A 596 -43.39 46.95 40.28
N PRO A 597 -44.23 46.17 39.56
CA PRO A 597 -43.76 44.91 38.98
C PRO A 597 -42.42 45.16 38.26
N PRO A 598 -41.40 44.31 38.45
CA PRO A 598 -40.08 44.54 37.93
C PRO A 598 -40.19 44.85 36.43
N ILE A 599 -39.61 45.99 36.04
CA ILE A 599 -39.44 46.32 34.63
C ILE A 599 -38.26 45.46 34.23
N ASN A 600 -38.52 44.42 33.46
CA ASN A 600 -37.48 43.59 32.87
C ASN A 600 -36.58 44.49 32.00
N LEU A 601 -35.32 44.69 32.37
CA LEU A 601 -34.36 45.46 31.59
C LEU A 601 -33.71 44.54 30.54
N PRO A 602 -33.19 45.08 29.44
CA PRO A 602 -32.42 44.28 28.51
C PRO A 602 -31.10 43.79 29.13
N PRO A 603 -30.62 42.61 28.73
CA PRO A 603 -29.32 42.09 29.16
C PRO A 603 -28.16 42.97 28.66
N ASN A 604 -26.96 42.81 29.23
CA ASN A 604 -25.75 43.52 28.85
C ASN A 604 -24.76 42.56 28.16
N ALA A 605 -24.66 42.70 26.83
CA ALA A 605 -23.72 41.97 25.99
C ALA A 605 -22.39 42.74 25.85
N VAL A 606 -21.25 42.07 25.95
CA VAL A 606 -19.89 42.63 25.94
C VAL A 606 -19.06 41.97 24.83
N ASP A 607 -18.34 42.77 24.04
CA ASP A 607 -17.52 42.24 22.95
C ASP A 607 -16.40 41.30 23.42
N ASP A 608 -16.14 40.24 22.64
CA ASP A 608 -15.16 39.19 22.92
C ASP A 608 -13.95 39.24 21.98
N ARG A 609 -12.83 38.65 22.42
CA ARG A 609 -11.61 38.54 21.62
C ARG A 609 -11.00 37.15 21.74
N VAL A 610 -10.67 36.55 20.60
CA VAL A 610 -10.12 35.19 20.51
C VAL A 610 -8.91 35.19 19.57
N ARG A 611 -7.86 34.45 19.94
CA ARG A 611 -6.67 34.22 19.13
C ARG A 611 -6.44 32.73 18.93
N ARG A 612 -5.99 32.31 17.75
CA ARG A 612 -5.63 30.91 17.47
C ARG A 612 -4.66 30.79 16.30
N ALA A 613 -3.85 29.73 16.26
CA ALA A 613 -3.02 29.39 15.11
C ALA A 613 -3.85 29.08 13.84
N VAL A 614 -3.23 29.22 12.66
CA VAL A 614 -3.81 28.84 11.36
C VAL A 614 -4.28 27.37 11.38
N ASN A 615 -5.38 27.07 10.68
CA ASN A 615 -5.96 25.73 10.50
C ASN A 615 -6.36 25.00 11.81
N GLN A 616 -6.43 25.71 12.93
CA GLN A 616 -6.68 25.11 14.24
C GLN A 616 -8.00 25.62 14.85
N PRO A 617 -8.96 24.74 15.24
CA PRO A 617 -10.26 25.18 15.73
C PRO A 617 -10.22 25.65 17.18
N VAL A 618 -10.84 26.80 17.48
CA VAL A 618 -10.89 27.39 18.82
C VAL A 618 -12.30 27.40 19.41
N THR A 619 -12.42 26.88 20.63
CA THR A 619 -13.69 26.84 21.38
C THR A 619 -13.67 27.87 22.51
N PHE A 620 -14.74 28.67 22.62
CA PHE A 620 -14.87 29.74 23.61
C PHE A 620 -16.34 29.98 24.00
N ASP A 621 -16.58 30.45 25.23
CA ASP A 621 -17.93 30.83 25.72
C ASP A 621 -18.09 32.36 25.62
N VAL A 622 -18.96 32.82 24.72
CA VAL A 622 -19.23 34.26 24.53
C VAL A 622 -20.04 34.85 25.67
N LEU A 623 -20.74 34.03 26.47
CA LEU A 623 -21.50 34.53 27.62
C LEU A 623 -20.62 34.74 28.86
N ALA A 624 -19.32 34.43 28.80
CA ALA A 624 -18.42 34.45 29.95
C ALA A 624 -18.26 35.84 30.59
N ASN A 625 -18.37 36.91 29.79
CA ASN A 625 -18.28 38.31 30.20
C ASN A 625 -19.64 39.05 30.15
N ASP A 626 -20.72 38.35 29.81
CA ASP A 626 -22.07 38.88 29.69
C ASP A 626 -22.88 38.76 30.98
N SER A 627 -23.91 39.60 31.13
CA SER A 627 -24.77 39.55 32.31
C SER A 627 -26.17 40.14 32.09
N ASP A 628 -27.13 39.72 32.90
CA ASP A 628 -28.44 40.35 33.01
C ASP A 628 -28.53 41.21 34.30
N PRO A 629 -29.00 42.46 34.24
CA PRO A 629 -29.11 43.34 35.42
C PRO A 629 -30.03 42.81 36.52
N GLU A 630 -31.03 42.00 36.18
CA GLU A 630 -31.95 41.37 37.11
C GLU A 630 -31.48 39.97 37.56
N GLY A 631 -30.41 39.46 36.94
CA GLY A 631 -29.81 38.15 37.23
C GLY A 631 -30.59 36.98 36.62
N GLU A 632 -31.45 37.26 35.64
CA GLU A 632 -32.15 36.22 34.90
C GLU A 632 -31.19 35.45 33.98
N PRO A 633 -31.46 34.16 33.69
CA PRO A 633 -30.58 33.37 32.84
C PRO A 633 -30.54 33.89 31.40
N ILE A 634 -29.36 34.30 30.94
CA ILE A 634 -29.14 34.75 29.56
C ILE A 634 -28.88 33.58 28.62
N ARG A 635 -29.33 33.72 27.38
CA ARG A 635 -29.14 32.73 26.31
C ARG A 635 -28.92 33.41 24.97
N VAL A 636 -28.09 32.82 24.11
CA VAL A 636 -27.93 33.28 22.72
C VAL A 636 -29.13 32.82 21.90
N ILE A 637 -29.73 33.73 21.13
CA ILE A 637 -30.91 33.45 20.29
C ILE A 637 -30.67 33.65 18.79
N GLU A 638 -29.62 34.39 18.42
CA GLU A 638 -29.27 34.67 17.04
C GLU A 638 -27.78 35.03 16.96
N PHE A 639 -27.10 34.62 15.89
CA PHE A 639 -25.73 35.02 15.58
C PHE A 639 -25.54 35.08 14.06
N THR A 640 -24.51 35.80 13.63
CA THR A 640 -24.11 35.87 12.21
C THR A 640 -23.04 34.84 11.92
N MET A 641 -23.06 34.26 10.72
CA MET A 641 -21.97 33.37 10.26
C MET A 641 -20.72 34.18 9.89
N THR A 642 -19.58 33.52 10.04
CA THR A 642 -18.30 33.91 9.46
C THR A 642 -18.21 33.49 7.99
N THR A 643 -17.31 34.12 7.26
CA THR A 643 -17.01 33.87 5.83
C THR A 643 -15.64 33.23 5.62
N GLY A 644 -14.72 33.38 6.56
CA GLY A 644 -13.36 32.84 6.54
C GLY A 644 -13.19 31.49 7.24
N GLY A 645 -14.26 30.94 7.82
CA GLY A 645 -14.25 29.67 8.53
C GLY A 645 -15.64 29.25 9.02
N ASP A 646 -15.76 28.00 9.44
CA ASP A 646 -16.97 27.41 10.00
C ASP A 646 -17.13 27.78 11.47
N LEU A 647 -18.30 28.35 11.81
CA LEU A 647 -18.66 28.71 13.17
C LEU A 647 -19.81 27.81 13.64
N ILE A 648 -19.51 26.90 14.57
CA ILE A 648 -20.47 25.93 15.10
C ILE A 648 -20.79 26.29 16.56
N GLN A 649 -22.07 26.49 16.85
CA GLN A 649 -22.56 26.65 18.22
C GLN A 649 -22.73 25.26 18.87
N SER A 650 -22.13 25.05 20.04
CA SER A 650 -22.17 23.75 20.71
C SER A 650 -23.57 23.42 21.22
N PRO A 651 -24.18 22.28 20.83
CA PRO A 651 -25.50 21.88 21.30
C PRO A 651 -25.50 21.44 22.78
N ALA A 652 -24.32 21.20 23.36
CA ALA A 652 -24.16 20.81 24.76
C ALA A 652 -24.32 21.96 25.76
N ASP A 653 -24.25 23.24 25.32
CA ASP A 653 -24.55 24.39 26.19
C ASP A 653 -26.04 24.75 26.11
N PRO A 654 -26.84 24.51 27.17
CA PRO A 654 -28.27 24.84 27.19
C PRO A 654 -28.56 26.36 27.13
N ARG A 655 -27.53 27.21 27.25
CA ARG A 655 -27.61 28.67 27.04
C ARG A 655 -27.21 29.08 25.62
N GLY A 656 -26.54 28.21 24.87
CA GLY A 656 -25.99 28.49 23.54
C GLY A 656 -24.79 29.46 23.55
N GLY A 657 -24.06 29.61 24.65
CA GLY A 657 -22.92 30.53 24.73
C GLY A 657 -21.61 29.99 24.15
N THR A 658 -21.46 28.67 24.07
CA THR A 658 -20.23 28.05 23.58
C THR A 658 -20.22 27.95 22.06
N PHE A 659 -19.19 28.52 21.43
CA PHE A 659 -18.93 28.44 19.98
C PHE A 659 -17.57 27.80 19.73
N THR A 660 -17.48 27.04 18.64
CA THR A 660 -16.24 26.56 18.05
C THR A 660 -16.09 27.22 16.68
N TYR A 661 -14.99 27.95 16.48
CA TYR A 661 -14.64 28.52 15.19
C TYR A 661 -13.48 27.72 14.58
N THR A 662 -13.68 27.22 13.37
CA THR A 662 -12.71 26.50 12.56
C THR A 662 -12.38 27.35 11.32
N PRO A 663 -11.20 27.97 11.22
CA PRO A 663 -10.84 28.72 10.02
C PRO A 663 -10.77 27.79 8.80
N ASN A 664 -11.13 28.31 7.61
CA ASN A 664 -10.91 27.60 6.36
C ASN A 664 -9.41 27.36 6.17
N PRO A 665 -9.00 26.26 5.51
CA PRO A 665 -7.60 25.99 5.21
C PRO A 665 -6.90 27.21 4.58
N GLY A 666 -5.81 27.67 5.21
CA GLY A 666 -5.01 28.80 4.74
C GLY A 666 -5.60 30.20 5.00
N PHE A 667 -6.71 30.33 5.73
CA PHE A 667 -7.29 31.63 6.06
C PHE A 667 -6.53 32.32 7.21
N VAL A 668 -6.02 33.53 6.96
CA VAL A 668 -5.10 34.26 7.86
C VAL A 668 -5.54 35.69 8.20
N GLU A 669 -6.67 36.14 7.65
CA GLU A 669 -7.18 37.49 7.88
C GLU A 669 -8.01 37.58 9.18
N PRO A 670 -8.04 38.74 9.88
CA PRO A 670 -8.87 38.91 11.06
C PRO A 670 -10.37 38.89 10.73
N GLU A 671 -11.17 38.20 11.53
CA GLU A 671 -12.60 38.02 11.30
C GLU A 671 -13.45 38.44 12.51
N THR A 672 -14.73 38.75 12.27
CA THR A 672 -15.68 39.09 13.34
C THR A 672 -17.05 38.48 13.09
N PHE A 673 -17.75 38.09 14.14
CA PHE A 673 -19.19 37.82 14.08
C PHE A 673 -19.91 38.48 15.25
N THR A 674 -21.23 38.62 15.13
CA THR A 674 -22.07 39.19 16.20
C THR A 674 -23.04 38.16 16.72
N TYR A 675 -23.38 38.25 18.00
CA TYR A 675 -24.38 37.39 18.65
C TYR A 675 -25.34 38.21 19.50
N THR A 676 -26.58 37.73 19.62
CA THR A 676 -27.65 38.39 20.38
C THR A 676 -28.10 37.50 21.53
N ILE A 677 -28.08 38.06 22.75
CA ILE A 677 -28.52 37.40 23.98
C ILE A 677 -29.91 37.87 24.39
N THR A 678 -30.69 36.99 25.03
CA THR A 678 -32.00 37.32 25.64
C THR A 678 -32.06 36.90 27.10
N ASP A 679 -32.89 37.61 27.87
CA ASP A 679 -33.28 37.29 29.26
C ASP A 679 -34.46 36.28 29.35
N GLY A 680 -34.97 35.79 28.21
CA GLY A 680 -36.11 34.86 28.14
C GLY A 680 -37.48 35.51 28.37
N SER A 681 -37.52 36.81 28.68
CA SER A 681 -38.72 37.63 28.89
C SER A 681 -38.96 38.63 27.75
N GLY A 682 -38.14 38.56 26.70
CA GLY A 682 -38.36 39.21 25.41
C GLY A 682 -37.49 40.44 25.17
N ASN A 683 -36.58 40.80 26.08
CA ASN A 683 -35.55 41.80 25.79
C ASN A 683 -34.28 41.13 25.26
N THR A 684 -33.52 41.88 24.46
CA THR A 684 -32.30 41.39 23.80
C THR A 684 -31.18 42.44 23.80
N ALA A 685 -29.93 41.98 23.70
CA ALA A 685 -28.74 42.81 23.49
C ALA A 685 -27.73 42.07 22.60
N GLN A 686 -26.87 42.81 21.89
CA GLN A 686 -25.93 42.28 20.90
C GLN A 686 -24.49 42.68 21.21
N ALA A 687 -23.55 41.76 20.98
CA ALA A 687 -22.11 41.98 21.06
C ALA A 687 -21.38 41.40 19.85
N THR A 688 -20.10 41.75 19.70
CA THR A 688 -19.22 41.33 18.60
C THR A 688 -18.05 40.53 19.13
N VAL A 689 -17.76 39.39 18.51
CA VAL A 689 -16.53 38.63 18.71
C VAL A 689 -15.51 39.02 17.65
N PHE A 690 -14.29 39.32 18.07
CA PHE A 690 -13.14 39.54 17.19
C PHE A 690 -12.20 38.33 17.23
N ILE A 691 -12.00 37.68 16.10
CA ILE A 691 -11.17 36.49 15.92
C ILE A 691 -9.91 36.89 15.15
N GLN A 692 -8.74 36.63 15.72
CA GLN A 692 -7.45 36.83 15.06
C GLN A 692 -6.79 35.45 14.86
N VAL A 693 -6.57 35.08 13.61
CA VAL A 693 -5.80 33.88 13.25
C VAL A 693 -4.33 34.26 13.19
N ASN A 694 -3.48 33.53 13.92
CA ASN A 694 -2.07 33.79 14.13
C ASN A 694 -1.23 32.86 13.24
N GLN A 695 -0.37 33.41 12.41
CA GLN A 695 0.61 32.68 11.61
C GLN A 695 1.77 32.22 12.49
N PRO A 696 2.39 31.05 12.22
CA PRO A 696 3.60 30.67 12.92
C PRO A 696 4.75 31.62 12.57
N PRO A 697 5.69 31.86 13.50
CA PRO A 697 6.89 32.62 13.18
C PRO A 697 7.77 31.81 12.20
N GLU A 698 8.46 32.49 11.28
CA GLU A 698 9.33 31.91 10.24
C GLU A 698 10.80 32.19 10.56
N LEU A 699 11.68 31.20 10.38
CA LEU A 699 13.13 31.37 10.52
C LEU A 699 13.75 31.72 9.16
N VAL A 700 14.07 33.00 8.98
CA VAL A 700 14.54 33.54 7.69
C VAL A 700 16.06 33.50 7.55
N VAL A 701 16.81 33.56 8.66
CA VAL A 701 18.29 33.52 8.64
C VAL A 701 18.81 32.64 9.75
N ASN A 702 19.70 31.69 9.41
CA ASN A 702 20.42 30.83 10.36
C ASN A 702 21.86 30.51 9.87
N ARG A 703 22.73 31.52 9.82
CA ARG A 703 24.09 31.42 9.24
C ARG A 703 25.18 31.03 10.24
N GLY A 704 24.83 30.71 11.48
CA GLY A 704 25.80 30.46 12.54
C GLY A 704 26.75 31.64 12.83
N ILE A 705 27.85 31.35 13.53
CA ILE A 705 28.98 32.28 13.74
C ILE A 705 30.33 31.56 13.73
N ILE A 706 31.37 32.28 13.30
CA ILE A 706 32.77 31.87 13.39
C ILE A 706 33.55 32.91 14.20
N LEU A 707 34.34 32.47 15.20
CA LEU A 707 35.10 33.36 16.07
C LEU A 707 36.37 32.70 16.63
N LEU A 708 37.26 33.52 17.20
CA LEU A 708 38.50 33.03 17.84
C LEU A 708 38.27 32.58 19.30
N PRO A 709 39.14 31.76 19.91
CA PRO A 709 39.08 31.44 21.33
C PRO A 709 39.07 32.69 22.21
N THR A 710 38.28 32.64 23.29
CA THR A 710 38.08 33.73 24.25
C THR A 710 37.53 35.04 23.66
N GLN A 711 37.02 35.03 22.43
CA GLN A 711 36.27 36.14 21.87
C GLN A 711 34.80 36.10 22.28
N GLN A 712 34.19 37.28 22.15
CA GLN A 712 32.79 37.50 22.39
C GLN A 712 32.18 38.05 21.11
N GLN A 713 31.14 37.40 20.60
CA GLN A 713 30.39 37.83 19.43
C GLN A 713 28.93 38.08 19.79
N THR A 714 28.39 39.18 19.28
CA THR A 714 26.97 39.47 19.40
C THR A 714 26.23 38.73 18.30
N ILE A 715 25.17 38.00 18.64
CA ILE A 715 24.29 37.39 17.65
C ILE A 715 23.38 38.49 17.10
N THR A 716 23.43 38.69 15.80
CA THR A 716 22.68 39.74 15.10
C THR A 716 21.68 39.13 14.12
N VAL A 717 20.82 39.98 13.54
CA VAL A 717 19.88 39.58 12.49
C VAL A 717 20.54 39.01 11.23
N ASN A 718 21.84 39.26 11.03
CA ASN A 718 22.59 38.66 9.92
C ASN A 718 23.00 37.21 10.19
N ASN A 719 22.99 36.81 11.47
CA ASN A 719 23.36 35.47 11.90
C ASN A 719 22.11 34.64 12.17
N LEU A 720 21.15 35.22 12.89
CA LEU A 720 19.92 34.56 13.31
C LEU A 720 18.77 35.56 13.21
N PHE A 721 17.76 35.29 12.38
CA PHE A 721 16.61 36.19 12.24
C PHE A 721 15.35 35.38 11.98
N ALA A 722 14.35 35.64 12.82
CA ALA A 722 13.00 35.19 12.63
C ALA A 722 12.08 36.40 12.42
N GLU A 723 11.05 36.19 11.62
CA GLU A 723 9.97 37.15 11.49
C GLU A 723 8.61 36.49 11.70
N ASP A 724 7.65 37.32 12.04
CA ASP A 724 6.28 36.91 12.25
C ASP A 724 5.39 38.03 11.71
N PRO A 725 4.53 37.75 10.72
CA PRO A 725 3.71 38.77 10.09
C PRO A 725 2.69 39.45 11.03
N ASP A 726 2.27 38.77 12.11
CA ASP A 726 1.20 39.24 13.00
C ASP A 726 1.61 39.45 14.46
N ASN A 727 2.80 38.98 14.86
CA ASN A 727 3.42 39.31 16.14
C ASN A 727 4.52 40.36 16.06
N LEU A 728 4.63 41.15 17.13
CA LEU A 728 5.77 42.05 17.29
C LEU A 728 7.04 41.23 17.62
N PRO A 729 8.26 41.72 17.30
CA PRO A 729 9.50 41.04 17.66
C PRO A 729 9.70 40.75 19.15
N THR A 730 8.95 41.43 20.03
CA THR A 730 8.94 41.15 21.48
C THR A 730 8.15 39.90 21.86
N GLU A 731 7.34 39.38 20.95
CA GLU A 731 6.42 38.25 21.12
C GLU A 731 6.88 37.02 20.35
N VAL A 732 7.87 37.13 19.47
CA VAL A 732 8.56 35.99 18.83
C VAL A 732 9.73 35.56 19.70
N PHE A 733 9.80 34.28 20.07
CA PHE A 733 10.76 33.72 21.01
C PHE A 733 11.56 32.56 20.44
N TYR A 734 12.84 32.55 20.79
CA TYR A 734 13.76 31.43 20.69
C TYR A 734 13.76 30.71 22.04
N GLU A 735 13.20 29.51 22.08
CA GLU A 735 13.23 28.64 23.25
C GLU A 735 14.42 27.69 23.16
N VAL A 736 15.34 27.78 24.12
CA VAL A 736 16.59 27.02 24.10
C VAL A 736 16.35 25.61 24.58
N LEU A 737 16.57 24.64 23.68
CA LEU A 737 16.47 23.21 23.96
C LEU A 737 17.83 22.66 24.43
N ARG A 738 18.93 23.10 23.82
CA ARG A 738 20.29 22.80 24.27
C ARG A 738 21.15 24.06 24.24
N GLU A 739 21.69 24.44 25.39
CA GLU A 739 22.67 25.52 25.43
C GLU A 739 24.01 25.08 24.83
N PRO A 740 24.84 26.03 24.34
CA PRO A 740 26.21 25.73 23.91
C PRO A 740 27.04 25.12 25.06
N GLN A 741 27.83 24.10 24.74
CA GLN A 741 28.60 23.27 25.66
C GLN A 741 30.04 23.75 25.85
N ALA A 742 30.67 24.29 24.81
CA ALA A 742 32.07 24.72 24.82
C ALA A 742 32.23 26.20 25.24
N GLY A 743 31.26 27.04 24.88
CA GLY A 743 31.20 28.45 25.24
C GLY A 743 30.07 28.80 26.20
N ILE A 744 29.79 30.10 26.30
CA ILE A 744 28.74 30.64 27.16
C ILE A 744 27.91 31.64 26.38
N MET A 745 26.63 31.37 26.24
CA MET A 745 25.66 32.34 25.71
C MET A 745 25.02 33.16 26.85
N GLN A 746 24.90 34.47 26.68
CA GLN A 746 24.47 35.42 27.73
C GLN A 746 23.65 36.58 27.16
N ARG A 747 22.84 37.21 28.03
CA ARG A 747 22.15 38.48 27.72
C ARG A 747 22.93 39.70 28.23
N LEU A 748 23.03 40.74 27.41
CA LEU A 748 23.71 41.99 27.76
C LEU A 748 22.78 42.93 28.56
N GLY A 749 23.11 43.25 29.82
CA GLY A 749 22.40 44.32 30.58
C GLY A 749 22.13 44.09 32.07
N THR A 750 22.44 42.92 32.60
CA THR A 750 22.26 42.54 34.00
C THR A 750 23.57 41.87 34.48
N THR A 751 23.74 41.66 35.80
CA THR A 751 25.02 41.15 36.36
C THR A 751 25.46 39.83 35.72
N SER A 752 26.71 39.38 35.93
CA SER A 752 27.35 38.19 35.32
C SER A 752 26.70 36.82 35.63
N THR A 753 25.41 36.79 35.94
CA THR A 753 24.58 35.63 36.30
C THR A 753 23.52 35.29 35.25
N ASP A 754 23.34 36.11 34.20
CA ASP A 754 22.29 35.92 33.17
C ASP A 754 22.82 35.15 31.95
N ARG A 755 23.37 33.96 32.23
CA ARG A 755 23.65 32.92 31.23
C ARG A 755 22.34 32.35 30.71
N ILE A 756 22.23 32.20 29.40
CA ILE A 756 21.10 31.53 28.75
C ILE A 756 21.38 30.02 28.79
N ARG A 757 20.48 29.26 29.40
CA ARG A 757 20.56 27.80 29.56
C ARG A 757 19.42 27.09 28.83
N THR A 758 19.52 25.78 28.71
CA THR A 758 18.37 24.93 28.35
C THR A 758 17.14 25.29 29.20
N GLY A 759 16.01 25.48 28.52
CA GLY A 759 14.73 25.93 29.08
C GLY A 759 14.54 27.46 29.13
N ASP A 760 15.59 28.25 28.91
CA ASP A 760 15.44 29.71 28.84
C ASP A 760 14.87 30.15 27.47
N ARG A 761 14.19 31.31 27.45
CA ARG A 761 13.64 31.91 26.21
C ARG A 761 14.09 33.35 26.01
N PHE A 762 14.60 33.70 24.83
CA PHE A 762 14.87 35.09 24.44
C PHE A 762 14.07 35.48 23.20
N SER A 763 13.76 36.77 23.01
CA SER A 763 12.90 37.22 21.91
C SER A 763 13.68 37.62 20.66
N GLN A 764 13.00 37.72 19.51
CA GLN A 764 13.54 38.33 18.28
C GLN A 764 14.03 39.76 18.53
N GLU A 765 13.34 40.53 19.36
CA GLU A 765 13.79 41.86 19.77
C GLU A 765 15.15 41.82 20.50
N SER A 766 15.46 40.72 21.21
CA SER A 766 16.77 40.54 21.85
C SER A 766 17.89 40.36 20.82
N ILE A 767 17.60 39.77 19.65
CA ILE A 767 18.54 39.68 18.53
C ILE A 767 18.62 41.01 17.77
N ASN A 768 17.49 41.65 17.47
CA ASN A 768 17.41 42.95 16.80
C ASN A 768 18.23 44.04 17.53
N THR A 769 18.21 44.00 18.85
CA THR A 769 18.93 44.96 19.70
C THR A 769 20.37 44.54 20.01
N GLY A 770 20.82 43.37 19.54
CA GLY A 770 22.15 42.82 19.82
C GLY A 770 22.36 42.49 21.29
N ALA A 771 21.30 42.10 22.00
CA ALA A 771 21.36 41.76 23.42
C ALA A 771 21.86 40.33 23.67
N ILE A 772 21.88 39.47 22.66
CA ILE A 772 22.36 38.08 22.77
C ILE A 772 23.81 37.99 22.34
N ILE A 773 24.60 37.35 23.18
CA ILE A 773 26.05 37.28 23.02
C ILE A 773 26.52 35.88 23.32
N TYR A 774 27.36 35.35 22.43
CA TYR A 774 28.14 34.16 22.67
C TYR A 774 29.59 34.52 23.03
N THR A 775 30.15 33.86 24.05
CA THR A 775 31.56 33.94 24.42
C THR A 775 32.19 32.56 24.25
N SER A 776 33.18 32.45 23.37
CA SER A 776 33.85 31.18 23.10
C SER A 776 34.70 30.70 24.28
N GLY A 777 34.90 29.39 24.34
CA GLY A 777 35.81 28.72 25.25
C GLY A 777 37.28 29.09 25.03
N ARG A 778 38.19 28.36 25.67
CA ARG A 778 39.64 28.57 25.54
C ARG A 778 40.30 27.72 24.46
N GLU A 779 39.54 26.83 23.85
CA GLU A 779 39.99 25.85 22.87
C GLU A 779 39.15 26.05 21.60
N SER A 780 39.76 25.80 20.44
CA SER A 780 39.09 25.69 19.16
C SER A 780 38.21 24.44 19.10
N GLY A 781 37.19 24.45 18.25
CA GLY A 781 36.21 23.37 18.14
C GLY A 781 34.81 23.87 17.76
N VAL A 782 33.87 22.93 17.66
CA VAL A 782 32.47 23.19 17.33
C VAL A 782 31.64 23.31 18.60
N ASP A 783 30.64 24.18 18.58
CA ASP A 783 29.61 24.30 19.59
C ASP A 783 28.28 24.64 18.90
N ASP A 784 27.15 24.34 19.54
CA ASP A 784 25.83 24.54 18.94
C ASP A 784 24.84 25.13 19.93
N LEU A 785 23.95 25.99 19.43
CA LEU A 785 22.71 26.33 20.12
C LEU A 785 21.56 25.57 19.45
N VAL A 786 20.87 24.74 20.22
CA VAL A 786 19.66 24.06 19.76
C VAL A 786 18.45 24.79 20.35
N PHE A 787 17.52 25.20 19.50
CA PHE A 787 16.35 25.99 19.90
C PHE A 787 15.11 25.61 19.10
N ARG A 788 13.95 26.09 19.51
CA ARG A 788 12.74 26.13 18.68
C ARG A 788 12.15 27.54 18.69
N LEU A 789 11.45 27.89 17.62
CA LEU A 789 10.87 29.22 17.44
C LEU A 789 9.39 29.22 17.83
N THR A 790 8.92 30.19 18.60
CA THR A 790 7.51 30.26 19.02
C THR A 790 7.05 31.68 19.30
N ASP A 791 5.81 32.00 18.97
CA ASP A 791 5.10 33.23 19.35
C ASP A 791 4.23 33.05 20.62
N SER A 792 4.31 31.87 21.26
CA SER A 792 3.45 31.37 22.35
C SER A 792 2.03 30.91 21.95
N VAL A 793 1.70 30.93 20.67
CA VAL A 793 0.45 30.45 20.05
C VAL A 793 0.73 29.29 19.07
N ALA A 794 1.79 29.39 18.28
CA ALA A 794 2.36 28.44 17.34
C ALA A 794 3.87 28.26 17.60
N THR A 795 4.44 27.12 17.20
CA THR A 795 5.84 26.75 17.46
C THR A 795 6.38 25.98 16.26
N LEU A 796 7.58 26.34 15.77
CA LEU A 796 8.32 25.58 14.75
C LEU A 796 9.08 24.40 15.37
N PRO A 797 9.47 23.39 14.56
CA PRO A 797 10.39 22.34 14.97
C PRO A 797 11.74 22.86 15.49
N GLN A 798 12.52 21.95 16.06
CA GLN A 798 13.88 22.23 16.54
C GLN A 798 14.77 22.75 15.39
N GLN A 799 15.67 23.65 15.73
CA GLN A 799 16.62 24.31 14.84
C GLN A 799 18.00 24.33 15.51
N ILE A 800 19.06 24.20 14.72
CA ILE A 800 20.46 24.24 15.19
C ILE A 800 21.12 25.50 14.65
N PHE A 801 21.70 26.30 15.54
CA PHE A 801 22.55 27.42 15.20
C PHE A 801 24.00 27.06 15.50
N SER A 802 24.78 26.82 14.44
CA SER A 802 26.16 26.33 14.53
C SER A 802 27.15 27.43 14.93
N ILE A 803 28.12 27.05 15.76
CA ILE A 803 29.17 27.95 16.27
C ILE A 803 30.53 27.29 16.08
N SER A 804 31.37 27.86 15.21
CA SER A 804 32.73 27.37 14.97
C SER A 804 33.76 28.27 15.65
N VAL A 805 34.60 27.69 16.51
CA VAL A 805 35.72 28.39 17.14
C VAL A 805 37.02 27.97 16.46
N VAL A 806 37.64 28.87 15.71
CA VAL A 806 38.90 28.65 14.96
C VAL A 806 40.07 29.36 15.64
N ASP A 807 41.27 28.80 15.56
CA ASP A 807 42.50 29.34 16.14
C ASP A 807 43.02 30.60 15.42
N ASP A 808 42.83 30.70 14.09
CA ASP A 808 43.20 31.89 13.32
C ASP A 808 42.24 32.16 12.15
N PHE A 809 42.28 33.38 11.63
CA PHE A 809 41.47 33.86 10.52
C PHE A 809 42.39 34.48 9.46
N ILE A 810 42.42 33.87 8.27
CA ILE A 810 43.34 34.21 7.18
C ILE A 810 42.51 34.60 5.95
N GLN A 811 42.85 35.73 5.34
CA GLN A 811 42.15 36.26 4.17
C GLN A 811 43.13 36.62 3.06
N GLY A 812 42.77 36.22 1.84
CA GLY A 812 43.39 36.61 0.57
C GLY A 812 42.86 37.94 0.03
N THR A 813 42.88 38.07 -1.29
CA THR A 813 42.55 39.24 -2.09
C THR A 813 41.79 38.83 -3.34
N ASP A 814 41.29 39.79 -4.12
CA ASP A 814 40.67 39.50 -5.43
C ASP A 814 41.72 39.19 -6.55
N GLU A 815 42.95 38.76 -6.20
CA GLU A 815 44.02 38.32 -7.12
C GLU A 815 44.48 36.91 -6.72
N ASP A 816 45.05 36.14 -7.66
CA ASP A 816 45.61 34.80 -7.38
C ASP A 816 46.54 34.76 -6.13
N ASP A 817 46.09 34.10 -5.09
CA ASP A 817 46.74 33.99 -3.80
C ASP A 817 47.33 32.59 -3.53
N ASN A 818 48.32 32.54 -2.64
CA ASN A 818 48.89 31.28 -2.17
C ASN A 818 49.02 31.32 -0.65
N ILE A 819 48.06 30.66 0.00
CA ILE A 819 47.86 30.71 1.44
C ILE A 819 48.09 29.31 2.02
N VAL A 820 48.97 29.23 3.01
CA VAL A 820 49.25 27.99 3.74
C VAL A 820 49.00 28.25 5.22
N GLY A 821 48.04 27.52 5.77
CA GLY A 821 47.70 27.45 7.18
C GLY A 821 48.75 26.70 8.01
N THR A 822 48.33 26.28 9.19
CA THR A 822 49.14 25.65 10.22
C THR A 822 48.50 24.34 10.68
N ALA A 823 49.06 23.69 11.71
CA ALA A 823 48.45 22.46 12.23
C ALA A 823 47.32 22.73 13.26
N LEU A 824 46.72 23.91 13.21
CA LEU A 824 45.65 24.36 14.10
C LEU A 824 44.36 24.49 13.30
N SER A 825 43.23 24.79 13.93
CA SER A 825 41.96 24.95 13.18
C SER A 825 41.86 26.37 12.62
N GLU A 826 41.87 26.57 11.31
CA GLU A 826 41.80 27.90 10.69
C GLU A 826 40.53 28.14 9.87
N TYR A 827 40.17 29.41 9.71
CA TYR A 827 39.29 29.83 8.61
C TYR A 827 40.11 30.60 7.56
N ILE A 828 40.11 30.09 6.33
CA ILE A 828 40.92 30.61 5.22
C ILE A 828 40.00 30.98 4.06
N GLN A 829 40.05 32.24 3.62
CA GLN A 829 39.30 32.71 2.44
C GLN A 829 40.25 33.19 1.34
N GLY A 830 40.07 32.71 0.11
CA GLY A 830 40.76 33.17 -1.10
C GLY A 830 40.22 34.51 -1.62
N PHE A 831 38.90 34.58 -1.78
CA PHE A 831 38.10 35.62 -2.42
C PHE A 831 37.92 35.42 -3.91
N GLY A 832 38.78 35.97 -4.77
CA GLY A 832 38.58 35.80 -6.20
C GLY A 832 39.89 35.84 -6.94
N GLY A 833 39.95 35.22 -8.11
CA GLY A 833 41.24 34.86 -8.71
C GLY A 833 41.47 33.36 -8.57
N ASN A 834 42.57 32.85 -9.08
CA ASN A 834 42.87 31.42 -9.04
C ASN A 834 43.79 31.13 -7.85
N ASP A 835 43.19 30.74 -6.74
CA ASP A 835 43.83 30.67 -5.44
C ASP A 835 44.39 29.28 -5.14
N THR A 836 45.40 29.23 -4.27
CA THR A 836 45.92 27.98 -3.71
C THR A 836 45.87 28.05 -2.19
N LEU A 837 45.00 27.26 -1.57
CA LEU A 837 44.75 27.23 -0.14
C LEU A 837 45.16 25.88 0.46
N VAL A 838 45.89 25.87 1.58
CA VAL A 838 46.32 24.63 2.25
C VAL A 838 46.09 24.72 3.75
N GLY A 839 45.21 23.91 4.32
CA GLY A 839 44.88 23.88 5.75
C GLY A 839 45.95 23.21 6.62
N VAL A 840 46.62 22.17 6.13
CA VAL A 840 47.67 21.37 6.80
C VAL A 840 47.16 20.44 7.90
N GLY A 841 46.59 20.94 8.99
CA GLY A 841 45.99 20.09 10.03
C GLY A 841 44.98 20.85 10.88
N GLY A 842 44.30 20.20 11.81
CA GLY A 842 43.19 20.81 12.56
C GLY A 842 41.87 20.74 11.78
N ARG A 843 40.79 21.32 12.35
CA ARG A 843 39.49 21.39 11.68
C ARG A 843 39.36 22.73 10.96
N ASN A 844 39.65 22.76 9.68
CA ASN A 844 39.70 23.98 8.90
C ASN A 844 38.38 24.24 8.18
N ILE A 845 38.13 25.52 7.88
CA ILE A 845 37.10 25.94 6.95
C ILE A 845 37.82 26.74 5.85
N LEU A 846 37.78 26.26 4.60
CA LEU A 846 38.49 26.84 3.47
C LEU A 846 37.49 27.23 2.38
N GLU A 847 37.52 28.48 1.94
CA GLU A 847 36.66 29.02 0.87
C GLU A 847 37.53 29.60 -0.25
N GLY A 848 37.42 29.07 -1.47
CA GLY A 848 38.10 29.59 -2.67
C GLY A 848 37.45 30.89 -3.15
N GLY A 849 36.20 30.79 -3.60
CA GLY A 849 35.41 31.87 -4.16
C GLY A 849 35.41 31.80 -5.70
N PRO A 850 35.17 32.91 -6.44
CA PRO A 850 35.20 32.84 -7.90
C PRO A 850 36.62 32.70 -8.45
N GLY A 851 36.90 31.63 -9.18
CA GLY A 851 38.26 31.28 -9.55
C GLY A 851 38.40 29.90 -10.17
N ASN A 852 39.63 29.50 -10.46
CA ASN A 852 39.94 28.07 -10.59
C ASN A 852 40.95 27.76 -9.50
N ASP A 853 40.44 27.24 -8.40
CA ASP A 853 41.11 27.20 -7.12
C ASP A 853 41.67 25.81 -6.83
N SER A 854 42.72 25.77 -6.01
CA SER A 854 43.34 24.53 -5.57
C SER A 854 43.39 24.51 -4.05
N ILE A 855 42.54 23.69 -3.44
CA ILE A 855 42.32 23.67 -2.00
C ILE A 855 42.70 22.30 -1.44
N VAL A 856 43.47 22.30 -0.35
CA VAL A 856 43.90 21.09 0.35
C VAL A 856 43.58 21.23 1.84
N GLY A 857 42.67 20.42 2.37
CA GLY A 857 42.27 20.42 3.79
C GLY A 857 43.44 20.03 4.70
N GLY A 858 43.89 18.77 4.61
CA GLY A 858 45.09 18.30 5.29
C GLY A 858 44.79 17.18 6.29
N SER A 859 44.69 17.49 7.58
CA SER A 859 44.39 16.45 8.57
C SER A 859 43.42 16.97 9.61
N GLY A 860 42.34 16.24 9.88
CA GLY A 860 41.20 16.73 10.65
C GLY A 860 39.97 16.85 9.76
N ASN A 861 38.82 17.19 10.36
CA ASN A 861 37.53 17.15 9.67
C ASN A 861 37.23 18.51 9.01
N ASP A 862 37.78 18.73 7.83
CA ASP A 862 37.76 20.02 7.17
C ASP A 862 36.42 20.30 6.46
N VAL A 863 36.08 21.58 6.30
CA VAL A 863 35.02 22.05 5.41
C VAL A 863 35.68 22.83 4.28
N ILE A 864 35.44 22.42 3.04
CA ILE A 864 36.06 22.99 1.84
C ILE A 864 34.94 23.42 0.90
N ASP A 865 35.00 24.66 0.43
CA ASP A 865 34.11 25.24 -0.56
C ASP A 865 34.97 25.81 -1.69
N GLY A 866 34.86 25.24 -2.89
CA GLY A 866 35.56 25.66 -4.11
C GLY A 866 35.07 27.04 -4.56
N GLY A 867 33.79 27.13 -4.89
CA GLY A 867 33.12 28.36 -5.28
C GLY A 867 32.70 28.32 -6.75
N GLU A 868 32.87 29.43 -7.48
CA GLU A 868 32.55 29.44 -8.92
C GLU A 868 33.82 29.13 -9.73
N GLY A 869 33.77 28.13 -10.60
CA GLY A 869 34.77 27.81 -11.61
C GLY A 869 35.21 26.35 -11.53
N ASN A 870 36.37 26.01 -12.12
CA ASN A 870 36.78 24.61 -12.17
C ASN A 870 37.94 24.40 -11.20
N ASP A 871 37.63 23.77 -10.08
CA ASP A 871 38.44 23.70 -8.89
C ASP A 871 39.05 22.31 -8.68
N THR A 872 40.07 22.26 -7.83
CA THR A 872 40.74 21.02 -7.43
C THR A 872 40.82 20.96 -5.92
N LEU A 873 40.00 20.07 -5.33
CA LEU A 873 39.73 20.00 -3.90
C LEU A 873 40.21 18.65 -3.34
N LEU A 874 40.95 18.69 -2.24
CA LEU A 874 41.52 17.49 -1.61
C LEU A 874 41.38 17.54 -0.09
N GLY A 875 40.59 16.63 0.49
CA GLY A 875 40.41 16.49 1.95
C GLY A 875 41.66 15.94 2.64
N ASN A 876 42.10 14.75 2.21
CA ASN A 876 43.14 13.89 2.80
C ASN A 876 42.67 13.09 4.03
N GLU A 877 43.17 13.37 5.24
CA GLU A 877 42.87 12.56 6.44
C GLU A 877 41.79 13.23 7.28
N GLY A 878 40.61 12.63 7.42
CA GLY A 878 39.54 13.19 8.24
C GLY A 878 38.17 12.86 7.68
N ASN A 879 37.12 13.22 8.43
CA ASN A 879 35.77 13.22 7.88
C ASN A 879 35.51 14.61 7.31
N ASP A 880 35.73 14.79 6.03
CA ASP A 880 35.70 16.08 5.35
C ASP A 880 34.34 16.35 4.70
N SER A 881 33.92 17.61 4.67
CA SER A 881 32.78 18.09 3.87
C SER A 881 33.30 18.98 2.76
N ILE A 882 33.13 18.57 1.50
CA ILE A 882 33.69 19.26 0.35
C ILE A 882 32.58 19.61 -0.64
N PHE A 883 32.52 20.88 -1.02
CA PHE A 883 31.60 21.45 -1.99
C PHE A 883 32.41 22.00 -3.17
N GLY A 884 32.15 21.50 -4.38
CA GLY A 884 32.73 21.99 -5.63
C GLY A 884 32.20 23.38 -5.96
N GLY A 885 30.88 23.44 -6.16
CA GLY A 885 30.17 24.64 -6.56
C GLY A 885 29.92 24.65 -8.07
N PRO A 886 29.56 25.79 -8.67
CA PRO A 886 29.34 25.85 -10.11
C PRO A 886 30.65 25.75 -10.92
N GLY A 887 30.84 24.66 -11.65
CA GLY A 887 31.86 24.43 -12.67
C GLY A 887 32.22 22.95 -12.77
N ASN A 888 33.29 22.62 -13.49
CA ASN A 888 33.72 21.22 -13.61
C ASN A 888 34.88 20.94 -12.65
N ASP A 889 34.58 20.35 -11.51
CA ASP A 889 35.45 20.23 -10.37
C ASP A 889 36.09 18.85 -10.23
N SER A 890 37.23 18.82 -9.54
CA SER A 890 37.94 17.59 -9.21
C SER A 890 38.07 17.47 -7.70
N ILE A 891 37.32 16.54 -7.12
CA ILE A 891 37.19 16.34 -5.68
C ILE A 891 37.80 14.99 -5.29
N ILE A 892 38.65 14.98 -4.26
CA ILE A 892 39.18 13.76 -3.66
C ILE A 892 39.01 13.86 -2.14
N GLY A 893 38.16 13.02 -1.56
CA GLY A 893 37.92 12.97 -0.11
C GLY A 893 39.15 12.50 0.64
N GLY A 894 39.59 11.27 0.37
CA GLY A 894 40.81 10.70 0.96
C GLY A 894 40.50 9.55 1.89
N SER A 895 40.87 9.65 3.17
CA SER A 895 40.58 8.64 4.19
C SER A 895 39.72 9.24 5.28
N GLY A 896 38.77 8.47 5.80
CA GLY A 896 37.69 8.94 6.66
C GLY A 896 36.35 8.93 5.92
N ILE A 897 35.27 9.11 6.66
CA ILE A 897 33.89 9.13 6.14
C ILE A 897 33.62 10.55 5.65
N ASN A 898 33.59 10.77 4.34
CA ASN A 898 33.49 12.10 3.73
C ASN A 898 32.10 12.36 3.15
N SER A 899 31.75 13.64 3.04
CA SER A 899 30.60 14.13 2.27
C SER A 899 31.11 15.02 1.15
N LEU A 900 30.90 14.61 -0.09
CA LEU A 900 31.49 15.21 -1.29
C LEU A 900 30.39 15.60 -2.28
N PHE A 901 30.32 16.88 -2.63
CA PHE A 901 29.29 17.44 -3.50
C PHE A 901 29.94 18.18 -4.67
N GLY A 902 29.63 17.76 -5.91
CA GLY A 902 30.03 18.47 -7.13
C GLY A 902 29.24 19.76 -7.32
N GLU A 903 27.91 19.65 -7.17
CA GLU A 903 26.90 20.68 -7.39
C GLU A 903 26.55 20.91 -8.86
N GLY A 904 27.31 21.67 -9.63
CA GLY A 904 26.86 22.01 -10.98
C GLY A 904 27.97 22.11 -12.01
N GLY A 905 28.01 21.18 -12.94
CA GLY A 905 28.96 21.03 -14.04
C GLY A 905 29.34 19.56 -14.20
N ASP A 906 30.21 19.22 -15.15
CA ASP A 906 30.65 17.82 -15.26
C ASP A 906 31.85 17.57 -14.32
N ASP A 907 31.59 16.92 -13.19
CA ASP A 907 32.48 16.77 -12.05
C ASP A 907 33.19 15.40 -12.00
N THR A 908 34.30 15.35 -11.25
CA THR A 908 35.01 14.11 -10.96
C THR A 908 35.27 13.98 -9.47
N ILE A 909 34.63 13.00 -8.84
CA ILE A 909 34.62 12.80 -7.39
C ILE A 909 35.18 11.43 -7.03
N ILE A 910 36.12 11.40 -6.08
CA ILE A 910 36.72 10.17 -5.55
C ILE A 910 36.59 10.17 -4.02
N GLY A 911 35.79 9.25 -3.48
CA GLY A 911 35.49 9.09 -2.05
C GLY A 911 36.70 8.67 -1.24
N GLY A 912 37.10 7.40 -1.36
CA GLY A 912 38.16 6.86 -0.52
C GLY A 912 38.12 5.35 -0.44
N ASN A 913 38.32 4.79 0.76
CA ASN A 913 38.11 3.36 1.02
C ASN A 913 37.19 3.11 2.23
N ASP A 914 36.78 4.18 2.91
CA ASP A 914 35.81 4.18 4.01
C ASP A 914 34.42 4.46 3.43
N GLY A 915 33.32 4.31 4.17
CA GLY A 915 31.98 4.60 3.63
C GLY A 915 31.73 6.10 3.50
N ASN A 916 31.45 6.60 2.30
CA ASN A 916 31.30 8.03 2.01
C ASN A 916 29.92 8.35 1.43
N LEU A 917 29.56 9.63 1.49
CA LEU A 917 28.45 10.22 0.75
C LEU A 917 28.99 11.05 -0.41
N LEU A 918 28.59 10.72 -1.64
CA LEU A 918 28.98 11.43 -2.86
C LEU A 918 27.73 11.89 -3.61
N SER A 919 27.76 13.10 -4.17
CA SER A 919 26.73 13.61 -5.07
C SER A 919 27.37 14.41 -6.21
N GLY A 920 27.00 14.08 -7.45
CA GLY A 920 27.44 14.79 -8.66
C GLY A 920 26.73 16.12 -8.79
N GLY A 921 25.40 16.07 -8.92
CA GLY A 921 24.53 17.24 -9.05
C GLY A 921 24.09 17.44 -10.50
N ASP A 922 24.05 18.67 -10.99
CA ASP A 922 23.73 18.95 -12.40
C ASP A 922 24.98 18.68 -13.25
N GLY A 923 25.00 17.71 -14.15
CA GLY A 923 26.28 17.36 -14.79
C GLY A 923 26.30 16.20 -15.77
N ASN A 924 27.48 15.67 -16.00
CA ASN A 924 27.70 14.31 -16.52
C ASN A 924 28.92 13.83 -15.76
N ASP A 925 28.67 13.29 -14.59
CA ASP A 925 29.63 13.23 -13.51
C ASP A 925 30.33 11.88 -13.47
N SER A 926 31.53 11.88 -12.90
CA SER A 926 32.31 10.66 -12.70
C SER A 926 32.59 10.46 -11.23
N LEU A 927 31.88 9.52 -10.62
CA LEU A 927 31.91 9.26 -9.18
C LEU A 927 32.56 7.90 -8.90
N THR A 928 33.46 7.86 -7.92
CA THR A 928 34.09 6.61 -7.46
C THR A 928 34.10 6.54 -5.93
N GLY A 929 33.33 5.62 -5.36
CA GLY A 929 33.24 5.42 -3.90
C GLY A 929 34.49 4.77 -3.32
N GLY A 930 34.81 3.57 -3.79
CA GLY A 930 35.98 2.81 -3.37
C GLY A 930 35.62 1.43 -2.83
N THR A 931 36.14 1.07 -1.65
CA THR A 931 35.90 -0.24 -1.01
C THR A 931 35.01 -0.19 0.23
N GLY A 932 34.53 1.00 0.62
CA GLY A 932 33.63 1.17 1.75
C GLY A 932 32.19 0.92 1.34
N ASN A 933 31.26 0.98 2.30
CA ASN A 933 29.83 1.03 1.99
C ASN A 933 29.52 2.49 1.66
N ASP A 934 29.48 2.82 0.39
CA ASP A 934 29.31 4.18 -0.12
C ASP A 934 27.84 4.41 -0.52
N THR A 935 27.36 5.64 -0.29
CA THR A 935 26.11 6.17 -0.88
C THR A 935 26.50 7.18 -1.95
N ILE A 936 26.05 6.95 -3.19
CA ILE A 936 26.44 7.77 -4.34
C ILE A 936 25.22 8.17 -5.15
N PHE A 937 25.05 9.47 -5.37
CA PHE A 937 24.03 10.07 -6.23
C PHE A 937 24.70 10.67 -7.48
N GLY A 938 24.22 10.29 -8.66
CA GLY A 938 24.59 10.89 -9.95
C GLY A 938 24.07 12.32 -10.02
N GLY A 939 22.74 12.45 -10.03
CA GLY A 939 22.02 13.71 -10.18
C GLY A 939 21.45 13.87 -11.59
N ASP A 940 21.26 15.11 -12.03
CA ASP A 940 20.79 15.38 -13.39
C ASP A 940 21.96 15.18 -14.37
N GLY A 941 21.94 14.19 -15.26
CA GLY A 941 23.09 13.98 -16.12
C GLY A 941 23.11 12.78 -17.03
N ASN A 942 24.32 12.29 -17.32
CA ASN A 942 24.55 10.92 -17.80
C ASN A 942 25.84 10.53 -17.10
N ASP A 943 25.68 9.96 -15.94
CA ASP A 943 26.70 9.86 -14.93
C ASP A 943 27.38 8.50 -15.01
N THR A 944 28.58 8.45 -14.46
CA THR A 944 29.34 7.21 -14.36
C THR A 944 29.70 7.00 -12.90
N ILE A 945 29.03 6.02 -12.29
CA ILE A 945 29.23 5.63 -10.90
C ILE A 945 29.98 4.31 -10.85
N ARG A 946 31.01 4.23 -10.01
CA ARG A 946 31.80 3.01 -9.87
C ARG A 946 32.28 2.79 -8.44
N THR A 947 31.98 1.62 -7.91
CA THR A 947 32.53 1.11 -6.65
C THR A 947 33.42 -0.12 -6.91
N GLU A 948 34.14 -0.59 -5.88
CA GLU A 948 35.01 -1.77 -5.96
C GLU A 948 34.57 -2.90 -5.02
N ARG A 949 34.23 -2.56 -3.78
CA ARG A 949 33.71 -3.47 -2.76
C ARG A 949 32.79 -2.69 -1.81
N GLY A 950 32.10 -3.41 -0.93
CA GLY A 950 31.20 -2.83 0.07
C GLY A 950 29.77 -3.07 -0.35
N ASP A 951 28.85 -2.97 0.59
CA ASP A 951 27.42 -3.01 0.31
C ASP A 951 27.01 -1.56 0.04
N ASN A 952 26.88 -1.19 -1.23
CA ASN A 952 26.73 0.21 -1.65
C ASN A 952 25.29 0.54 -2.06
N GLN A 953 24.94 1.82 -1.94
CA GLN A 953 23.69 2.38 -2.46
C GLN A 953 24.04 3.37 -3.59
N LEU A 954 23.62 3.05 -4.82
CA LEU A 954 24.03 3.76 -6.03
C LEU A 954 22.81 4.22 -6.82
N PHE A 955 22.69 5.54 -7.01
CA PHE A 955 21.55 6.18 -7.67
C PHE A 955 22.04 6.97 -8.88
N GLY A 956 21.52 6.65 -10.08
CA GLY A 956 21.78 7.38 -11.32
C GLY A 956 20.98 8.68 -11.41
N ASP A 957 19.72 8.63 -10.98
CA ASP A 957 18.73 9.71 -11.06
C ASP A 957 18.28 10.02 -12.51
N ASP A 958 18.34 11.28 -12.97
CA ASP A 958 17.85 11.68 -14.28
C ASP A 958 18.97 11.52 -15.31
N GLY A 959 18.89 10.59 -16.25
CA GLY A 959 19.99 10.46 -17.20
C GLY A 959 19.98 9.30 -18.18
N ASN A 960 21.17 8.85 -18.56
CA ASN A 960 21.39 7.53 -19.15
C ASN A 960 22.69 7.06 -18.53
N ASP A 961 22.57 6.44 -17.37
CA ASP A 961 23.64 6.33 -16.41
C ASP A 961 24.38 5.02 -16.56
N LEU A 962 25.64 5.01 -16.12
CA LEU A 962 26.49 3.84 -16.14
C LEU A 962 26.96 3.53 -14.72
N ILE A 963 26.40 2.48 -14.13
CA ILE A 963 26.63 2.12 -12.73
C ILE A 963 27.29 0.76 -12.61
N PHE A 964 28.33 0.68 -11.77
CA PHE A 964 29.03 -0.57 -11.42
C PHE A 964 29.10 -0.74 -9.89
N GLY A 965 28.36 -1.70 -9.32
CA GLY A 965 28.31 -2.02 -7.87
C GLY A 965 29.56 -2.73 -7.33
N GLY A 966 30.12 -3.65 -8.12
CA GLY A 966 31.40 -4.27 -7.80
C GLY A 966 31.25 -5.53 -6.93
N ILE A 967 31.57 -5.46 -5.64
CA ILE A 967 31.55 -6.64 -4.76
C ILE A 967 30.85 -6.28 -3.44
N GLY A 968 29.70 -6.88 -3.20
CA GLY A 968 28.89 -6.67 -2.01
C GLY A 968 27.44 -6.99 -2.33
N ARG A 969 26.55 -6.78 -1.36
CA ARG A 969 25.12 -6.67 -1.62
C ARG A 969 24.87 -5.21 -2.02
N ASP A 970 24.86 -4.94 -3.31
CA ASP A 970 24.68 -3.59 -3.81
C ASP A 970 23.21 -3.31 -4.14
N LEU A 971 22.74 -2.13 -3.76
CA LEU A 971 21.50 -1.53 -4.25
C LEU A 971 21.85 -0.57 -5.38
N ILE A 972 21.26 -0.80 -6.55
CA ILE A 972 21.49 0.01 -7.74
C ILE A 972 20.16 0.49 -8.30
N GLN A 973 20.05 1.80 -8.54
CA GLN A 973 18.91 2.43 -9.20
C GLN A 973 19.39 3.26 -10.39
N GLY A 974 18.87 2.96 -11.58
CA GLY A 974 19.11 3.74 -12.79
C GLY A 974 18.41 5.09 -12.72
N GLY A 975 17.07 5.07 -12.62
CA GLY A 975 16.25 6.26 -12.53
C GLY A 975 15.52 6.52 -13.85
N LEU A 976 15.40 7.79 -14.27
CA LEU A 976 14.80 8.12 -15.56
C LEU A 976 15.87 8.02 -16.63
N GLY A 977 15.72 7.13 -17.62
CA GLY A 977 16.81 7.04 -18.59
C GLY A 977 16.79 5.92 -19.59
N ASN A 978 17.98 5.45 -19.96
CA ASN A 978 18.22 4.18 -20.64
C ASN A 978 19.56 3.74 -20.09
N ASP A 979 19.50 3.13 -18.92
CA ASP A 979 20.63 2.99 -18.03
C ASP A 979 21.39 1.70 -18.29
N THR A 980 22.63 1.66 -17.85
CA THR A 980 23.46 0.46 -17.89
C THR A 980 23.93 0.15 -16.48
N LEU A 981 23.33 -0.88 -15.89
CA LEU A 981 23.46 -1.23 -14.48
C LEU A 981 24.15 -2.59 -14.35
N ILE A 982 25.22 -2.65 -13.57
CA ILE A 982 26.01 -3.87 -13.38
C ILE A 982 26.24 -4.08 -11.87
N GLY A 983 25.56 -5.06 -11.29
CA GLY A 983 25.65 -5.43 -9.87
C GLY A 983 27.05 -5.90 -9.51
N GLY A 984 27.45 -7.07 -10.03
CA GLY A 984 28.80 -7.58 -9.91
C GLY A 984 28.86 -8.90 -9.16
N SER A 985 29.18 -8.89 -7.86
CA SER A 985 29.24 -10.13 -7.07
C SER A 985 28.66 -9.91 -5.69
N GLY A 986 27.83 -10.85 -5.23
CA GLY A 986 26.97 -10.71 -4.05
C GLY A 986 25.51 -10.66 -4.50
N ASN A 987 24.58 -10.71 -3.55
CA ASN A 987 23.14 -10.70 -3.84
C ASN A 987 22.71 -9.25 -3.97
N ASN A 988 22.48 -8.78 -5.19
CA ASN A 988 22.21 -7.38 -5.50
C ASN A 988 20.73 -7.17 -5.76
N THR A 989 20.26 -5.96 -5.46
CA THR A 989 18.95 -5.48 -5.86
C THR A 989 19.13 -4.36 -6.89
N ILE A 990 18.61 -4.54 -8.09
CA ILE A 990 18.82 -3.61 -9.20
C ILE A 990 17.50 -3.17 -9.82
N PHE A 991 17.28 -1.86 -9.86
CA PHE A 991 16.13 -1.21 -10.49
C PHE A 991 16.58 -0.41 -11.71
N GLY A 992 16.08 -0.76 -12.90
CA GLY A 992 16.25 0.03 -14.13
C GLY A 992 15.49 1.35 -14.02
N GLY A 993 14.17 1.26 -13.91
CA GLY A 993 13.27 2.41 -13.82
C GLY A 993 12.57 2.65 -15.15
N PRO A 994 12.08 3.88 -15.41
CA PRO A 994 11.53 4.21 -16.72
C PRO A 994 12.64 4.41 -17.76
N GLY A 995 12.67 3.57 -18.80
CA GLY A 995 13.78 3.58 -19.75
C GLY A 995 13.84 2.33 -20.62
N ASN A 996 14.77 2.24 -21.58
CA ASN A 996 15.14 0.91 -22.11
C ASN A 996 16.50 0.57 -21.51
N ASP A 997 16.48 -0.17 -20.43
CA ASP A 997 17.62 -0.35 -19.55
C ASP A 997 18.39 -1.63 -19.88
N SER A 998 19.66 -1.65 -19.48
CA SER A 998 20.56 -2.78 -19.65
C SER A 998 21.09 -3.20 -18.29
N ILE A 999 20.54 -4.28 -17.73
CA ILE A 999 20.82 -4.77 -16.39
C ILE A 999 21.65 -6.05 -16.46
N VAL A 1000 22.69 -6.13 -15.63
CA VAL A 1000 23.46 -7.35 -15.40
C VAL A 1000 23.59 -7.56 -13.89
N GLY A 1001 22.96 -8.61 -13.36
CA GLY A 1001 22.99 -8.97 -11.93
C GLY A 1001 24.40 -9.33 -11.49
N GLY A 1002 24.90 -10.46 -11.97
CA GLY A 1002 26.27 -10.89 -11.77
C GLY A 1002 26.37 -12.27 -11.13
N GLU A 1003 27.17 -12.42 -10.09
CA GLU A 1003 27.25 -13.68 -9.34
C GLU A 1003 26.57 -13.49 -7.99
N GLY A 1004 25.61 -14.33 -7.63
CA GLY A 1004 24.81 -14.18 -6.42
C GLY A 1004 23.34 -14.39 -6.76
N ASP A 1005 22.51 -14.54 -5.73
CA ASP A 1005 21.07 -14.61 -5.93
C ASP A 1005 20.58 -13.16 -6.03
N ASP A 1006 20.38 -12.68 -7.25
CA ASP A 1006 20.07 -11.28 -7.53
C ASP A 1006 18.56 -11.06 -7.73
N THR A 1007 18.08 -9.88 -7.34
CA THR A 1007 16.73 -9.41 -7.60
C THR A 1007 16.77 -8.25 -8.60
N LEU A 1008 16.18 -8.43 -9.78
CA LEU A 1008 16.35 -7.52 -10.93
C LEU A 1008 15.00 -7.03 -11.46
N PHE A 1009 14.87 -5.71 -11.61
CA PHE A 1009 13.67 -5.05 -12.11
C PHE A 1009 14.01 -4.19 -13.33
N GLY A 1010 13.43 -4.51 -14.50
CA GLY A 1010 13.55 -3.70 -15.72
C GLY A 1010 12.81 -2.38 -15.55
N GLY A 1011 11.49 -2.45 -15.39
CA GLY A 1011 10.63 -1.29 -15.16
C GLY A 1011 9.71 -1.01 -16.35
N GLU A 1012 9.52 0.26 -16.72
CA GLU A 1012 8.80 0.61 -17.95
C GLU A 1012 9.79 0.73 -19.10
N GLY A 1013 9.67 -0.07 -20.15
CA GLY A 1013 10.78 -0.13 -21.08
C GLY A 1013 10.73 -1.09 -22.24
N ASN A 1014 11.89 -1.39 -22.80
CA ASN A 1014 12.13 -2.60 -23.57
C ASN A 1014 13.53 -3.02 -23.12
N ASP A 1015 13.57 -3.71 -22.00
CA ASP A 1015 14.75 -3.84 -21.19
C ASP A 1015 15.57 -5.05 -21.62
N THR A 1016 16.85 -5.02 -21.31
CA THR A 1016 17.76 -6.15 -21.52
C THR A 1016 18.32 -6.55 -20.18
N ILE A 1017 17.93 -7.72 -19.68
CA ILE A 1017 18.30 -8.20 -18.35
C ILE A 1017 19.12 -9.49 -18.46
N GLU A 1018 20.27 -9.54 -17.79
CA GLU A 1018 21.13 -10.72 -17.67
C GLU A 1018 21.35 -11.05 -16.18
N GLY A 1019 20.64 -12.05 -15.64
CA GLY A 1019 20.77 -12.50 -14.25
C GLY A 1019 22.18 -13.04 -13.92
N SER A 1020 22.81 -13.65 -14.92
CA SER A 1020 24.17 -14.19 -14.87
C SER A 1020 24.29 -15.48 -14.05
N GLY A 1021 24.33 -15.52 -12.72
CA GLY A 1021 24.38 -16.81 -12.03
C GLY A 1021 24.11 -16.75 -10.53
N GLY A 1022 23.42 -17.77 -10.02
CA GLY A 1022 22.70 -17.74 -8.75
C GLY A 1022 21.22 -17.99 -9.03
N ASP A 1023 20.41 -18.20 -8.00
CA ASP A 1023 18.96 -18.39 -8.15
C ASP A 1023 18.31 -17.01 -8.16
N ASN A 1024 18.07 -16.45 -9.35
CA ASN A 1024 17.68 -15.04 -9.51
C ASN A 1024 16.15 -14.86 -9.52
N SER A 1025 15.71 -13.69 -9.06
CA SER A 1025 14.34 -13.21 -9.21
C SER A 1025 14.32 -12.05 -10.20
N ILE A 1026 13.68 -12.22 -11.35
CA ILE A 1026 13.73 -11.28 -12.46
C ILE A 1026 12.33 -10.83 -12.86
N PHE A 1027 12.15 -9.52 -12.90
CA PHE A 1027 10.93 -8.85 -13.32
C PHE A 1027 11.25 -7.95 -14.51
N GLY A 1028 10.73 -8.30 -15.70
CA GLY A 1028 10.90 -7.50 -16.92
C GLY A 1028 10.18 -6.16 -16.80
N GLY A 1029 8.90 -6.21 -16.42
CA GLY A 1029 8.06 -5.04 -16.28
C GLY A 1029 7.23 -4.80 -17.53
N ALA A 1030 6.89 -3.54 -17.82
CA ALA A 1030 6.09 -3.23 -19.00
C ALA A 1030 6.99 -2.98 -20.21
N GLY A 1031 6.90 -3.78 -21.27
CA GLY A 1031 7.83 -3.59 -22.35
C GLY A 1031 7.79 -4.58 -23.49
N ASN A 1032 8.93 -4.79 -24.15
CA ASN A 1032 9.18 -5.99 -24.96
C ASN A 1032 10.61 -6.38 -24.62
N ASP A 1033 10.73 -7.15 -23.55
CA ASP A 1033 11.96 -7.29 -22.79
C ASP A 1033 12.77 -8.48 -23.32
N SER A 1034 14.07 -8.44 -23.06
CA SER A 1034 15.03 -9.46 -23.45
C SER A 1034 15.77 -9.95 -22.22
N ILE A 1035 15.32 -11.07 -21.66
CA ILE A 1035 15.78 -11.61 -20.38
C ILE A 1035 16.60 -12.88 -20.61
N ILE A 1036 17.76 -12.95 -19.96
CA ILE A 1036 18.61 -14.14 -19.86
C ILE A 1036 18.85 -14.38 -18.37
N ALA A 1037 18.22 -15.38 -17.78
CA ALA A 1037 18.32 -15.59 -16.33
C ALA A 1037 19.70 -16.14 -15.94
N GLY A 1038 20.14 -17.23 -16.54
CA GLY A 1038 21.49 -17.77 -16.39
C GLY A 1038 21.50 -19.19 -15.81
N PRO A 1039 22.57 -19.61 -15.12
CA PRO A 1039 22.58 -20.82 -14.33
C PRO A 1039 22.07 -20.56 -12.90
N GLY A 1040 21.20 -21.44 -12.42
CA GLY A 1040 20.47 -21.29 -11.17
C GLY A 1040 19.04 -21.79 -11.38
N ASN A 1041 18.27 -21.98 -10.30
CA ASN A 1041 16.83 -22.16 -10.43
C ASN A 1041 16.21 -20.76 -10.43
N ASP A 1042 16.05 -20.18 -11.62
CA ASP A 1042 15.63 -18.80 -11.75
C ASP A 1042 14.11 -18.67 -11.75
N THR A 1043 13.61 -17.56 -11.22
CA THR A 1043 12.20 -17.15 -11.33
C THR A 1043 12.11 -15.91 -12.20
N VAL A 1044 11.35 -15.98 -13.28
CA VAL A 1044 11.20 -14.89 -14.25
C VAL A 1044 9.73 -14.55 -14.48
N PHE A 1045 9.39 -13.29 -14.24
CA PHE A 1045 8.14 -12.67 -14.65
C PHE A 1045 8.47 -11.64 -15.74
N ALA A 1046 8.10 -11.95 -16.98
CA ALA A 1046 8.39 -11.06 -18.10
C ALA A 1046 7.57 -9.76 -18.02
N GLY A 1047 6.36 -9.81 -17.47
CA GLY A 1047 5.44 -8.69 -17.41
C GLY A 1047 4.70 -8.46 -18.75
N PRO A 1048 3.91 -7.37 -18.87
CA PRO A 1048 3.14 -7.12 -20.07
C PRO A 1048 4.03 -6.68 -21.25
N GLY A 1049 3.99 -7.41 -22.36
CA GLY A 1049 4.87 -7.11 -23.48
C GLY A 1049 4.80 -8.03 -24.67
N SER A 1050 5.94 -8.29 -25.30
CA SER A 1050 6.12 -9.38 -26.25
C SER A 1050 7.58 -9.79 -26.13
N ASP A 1051 7.80 -10.60 -25.12
CA ASP A 1051 9.08 -10.70 -24.43
C ASP A 1051 9.88 -11.88 -24.95
N GLN A 1052 11.19 -11.84 -24.71
CA GLN A 1052 12.10 -12.92 -25.03
C GLN A 1052 12.82 -13.33 -23.77
N VAL A 1053 12.54 -14.54 -23.29
CA VAL A 1053 13.14 -15.08 -22.06
C VAL A 1053 13.93 -16.34 -22.37
N PHE A 1054 15.13 -16.43 -21.80
CA PHE A 1054 15.95 -17.64 -21.75
C PHE A 1054 16.31 -17.93 -20.28
N GLY A 1055 15.75 -19.02 -19.71
CA GLY A 1055 16.00 -19.46 -18.34
C GLY A 1055 17.48 -19.82 -18.16
N GLY A 1056 17.90 -20.97 -18.67
CA GLY A 1056 19.31 -21.30 -18.80
C GLY A 1056 19.64 -22.69 -18.27
N ASP A 1057 20.43 -22.79 -17.21
CA ASP A 1057 20.79 -24.09 -16.61
C ASP A 1057 20.20 -24.15 -15.18
N GLY A 1058 19.21 -25.00 -14.94
CA GLY A 1058 18.54 -25.15 -13.65
C GLY A 1058 17.08 -25.51 -13.86
N ASN A 1059 16.30 -25.61 -12.78
CA ASN A 1059 14.86 -25.81 -12.89
C ASN A 1059 14.19 -24.44 -12.82
N ASP A 1060 13.91 -23.85 -13.98
CA ASP A 1060 13.46 -22.47 -14.06
C ASP A 1060 11.94 -22.36 -14.03
N LEU A 1061 11.44 -21.28 -13.46
CA LEU A 1061 10.04 -20.89 -13.47
C LEU A 1061 9.88 -19.61 -14.30
N ILE A 1062 9.16 -19.70 -15.42
CA ILE A 1062 9.06 -18.62 -16.39
C ILE A 1062 7.59 -18.30 -16.72
N PHE A 1063 7.20 -17.05 -16.48
CA PHE A 1063 5.90 -16.50 -16.87
C PHE A 1063 6.09 -15.38 -17.91
N GLY A 1064 5.40 -15.52 -19.05
CA GLY A 1064 5.33 -14.50 -20.11
C GLY A 1064 4.25 -13.44 -19.90
N ASP A 1065 3.32 -13.67 -18.98
CA ASP A 1065 2.19 -12.79 -18.69
C ASP A 1065 1.35 -12.42 -19.92
N SER A 1066 1.24 -11.15 -20.30
CA SER A 1066 0.42 -10.76 -21.44
C SER A 1066 1.30 -10.34 -22.60
N GLY A 1067 1.14 -10.93 -23.78
CA GLY A 1067 2.01 -10.60 -24.88
C GLY A 1067 1.94 -11.50 -26.09
N ASN A 1068 3.05 -11.62 -26.82
CA ASN A 1068 3.27 -12.74 -27.75
C ASN A 1068 4.70 -13.15 -27.54
N ASP A 1069 4.90 -13.97 -26.53
CA ASP A 1069 6.18 -14.11 -25.87
C ASP A 1069 6.98 -15.24 -26.49
N THR A 1070 8.28 -15.24 -26.26
CA THR A 1070 9.20 -16.25 -26.76
C THR A 1070 10.03 -16.73 -25.58
N LEU A 1071 9.66 -17.89 -25.05
CA LEU A 1071 10.18 -18.42 -23.80
C LEU A 1071 10.97 -19.71 -24.06
N PHE A 1072 12.20 -19.74 -23.53
CA PHE A 1072 13.09 -20.90 -23.57
C PHE A 1072 13.47 -21.29 -22.15
N GLY A 1073 13.12 -22.50 -21.70
CA GLY A 1073 13.48 -23.03 -20.38
C GLY A 1073 14.99 -23.26 -20.28
N GLY A 1074 15.50 -24.24 -21.01
CA GLY A 1074 16.94 -24.46 -21.13
C GLY A 1074 17.33 -25.88 -20.72
N SER A 1075 18.26 -26.03 -19.78
CA SER A 1075 18.65 -27.33 -19.24
C SER A 1075 18.09 -27.50 -17.84
N GLY A 1076 17.24 -28.49 -17.61
CA GLY A 1076 16.65 -28.78 -16.31
C GLY A 1076 15.16 -29.03 -16.47
N ASP A 1077 14.47 -29.29 -15.37
CA ASP A 1077 13.03 -29.56 -15.40
C ASP A 1077 12.30 -28.23 -15.18
N ASP A 1078 11.97 -27.53 -16.28
CA ASP A 1078 11.46 -26.16 -16.27
C ASP A 1078 9.92 -26.09 -16.27
N THR A 1079 9.37 -25.04 -15.68
CA THR A 1079 7.94 -24.70 -15.73
C THR A 1079 7.75 -23.40 -16.50
N ILE A 1080 6.97 -23.45 -17.59
CA ILE A 1080 6.82 -22.33 -18.52
C ILE A 1080 5.33 -22.04 -18.74
N SER A 1081 4.92 -20.80 -18.51
CA SER A 1081 3.62 -20.26 -18.91
C SER A 1081 3.79 -19.13 -19.90
N GLY A 1082 3.12 -19.23 -21.05
CA GLY A 1082 3.04 -18.13 -22.02
C GLY A 1082 2.11 -17.00 -21.56
N GLY A 1083 1.05 -17.35 -20.82
CA GLY A 1083 0.02 -16.42 -20.43
C GLY A 1083 -0.86 -15.97 -21.60
N ALA A 1084 -1.38 -14.75 -21.55
CA ALA A 1084 -2.31 -14.25 -22.56
C ALA A 1084 -1.56 -13.80 -23.81
N GLY A 1085 -1.68 -14.53 -24.92
CA GLY A 1085 -0.87 -14.23 -26.09
C GLY A 1085 -0.97 -15.22 -27.23
N SER A 1086 0.09 -15.34 -28.00
CA SER A 1086 0.24 -16.45 -28.96
C SER A 1086 1.71 -16.75 -28.99
N ASP A 1087 2.11 -17.58 -28.04
CA ASP A 1087 3.47 -17.57 -27.54
C ASP A 1087 4.30 -18.66 -28.20
N LEU A 1088 5.62 -18.53 -28.12
CA LEU A 1088 6.59 -19.48 -28.63
C LEU A 1088 7.35 -20.09 -27.46
N LEU A 1089 6.94 -21.29 -27.06
CA LEU A 1089 7.46 -21.96 -25.87
C LEU A 1089 8.42 -23.09 -26.29
N THR A 1090 9.55 -23.18 -25.61
CA THR A 1090 10.55 -24.24 -25.82
C THR A 1090 11.08 -24.67 -24.46
N GLY A 1091 10.88 -25.91 -24.07
CA GLY A 1091 11.41 -26.41 -22.79
C GLY A 1091 12.90 -26.77 -22.86
N ASP A 1092 13.42 -27.02 -24.06
CA ASP A 1092 14.72 -27.61 -24.30
C ASP A 1092 14.92 -28.94 -23.52
N ALA A 1093 15.94 -29.08 -22.68
CA ALA A 1093 16.37 -30.36 -22.13
C ALA A 1093 15.92 -30.61 -20.70
N GLY A 1094 14.99 -31.53 -20.50
CA GLY A 1094 14.54 -31.98 -19.17
C GLY A 1094 13.14 -32.56 -19.23
N ASN A 1095 12.42 -32.59 -18.12
CA ASN A 1095 11.01 -32.96 -18.08
C ASN A 1095 10.19 -31.70 -17.81
N ASN A 1096 9.93 -30.95 -18.87
CA ASN A 1096 9.37 -29.61 -18.73
C ASN A 1096 7.85 -29.63 -18.58
N VAL A 1097 7.30 -28.60 -17.95
CA VAL A 1097 5.87 -28.38 -17.75
C VAL A 1097 5.45 -27.12 -18.50
N PHE A 1098 4.45 -27.26 -19.38
CA PHE A 1098 3.80 -26.13 -20.05
C PHE A 1098 2.45 -25.85 -19.39
N TYR A 1099 2.33 -24.68 -18.80
CA TYR A 1099 1.24 -24.29 -17.90
C TYR A 1099 0.17 -23.45 -18.61
N TYR A 1100 -1.10 -23.82 -18.43
CA TYR A 1100 -2.28 -23.11 -18.96
C TYR A 1100 -3.31 -22.90 -17.85
N LEU A 1101 -3.67 -21.65 -17.59
CA LEU A 1101 -4.67 -21.29 -16.57
C LEU A 1101 -6.06 -21.12 -17.22
N ASN A 1102 -6.14 -20.57 -18.44
CA ASN A 1102 -7.40 -20.29 -19.14
C ASN A 1102 -7.39 -20.73 -20.62
N PRO A 1103 -8.48 -21.32 -21.15
CA PRO A 1103 -8.58 -21.68 -22.58
C PRO A 1103 -8.57 -20.47 -23.54
N GLY A 1104 -8.74 -19.26 -23.02
CA GLY A 1104 -8.75 -17.99 -23.75
C GLY A 1104 -7.43 -17.22 -23.75
N GLU A 1105 -6.37 -17.78 -23.17
CA GLU A 1105 -5.01 -17.21 -23.17
C GLU A 1105 -4.49 -16.99 -24.59
N GLY A 1106 -4.79 -17.90 -25.52
CA GLY A 1106 -4.51 -17.73 -26.94
C GLY A 1106 -3.95 -19.01 -27.54
N VAL A 1107 -3.15 -18.91 -28.61
CA VAL A 1107 -2.66 -20.11 -29.34
C VAL A 1107 -1.15 -20.15 -29.40
N ASP A 1108 -0.56 -21.01 -28.58
CA ASP A 1108 0.88 -21.10 -28.43
C ASP A 1108 1.51 -22.10 -29.39
N ILE A 1109 2.82 -22.05 -29.48
CA ILE A 1109 3.65 -22.93 -30.29
C ILE A 1109 4.71 -23.54 -29.39
N ILE A 1110 4.58 -24.83 -29.09
CA ILE A 1110 5.56 -25.57 -28.30
C ILE A 1110 6.54 -26.29 -29.23
N THR A 1111 7.78 -25.83 -29.29
CA THR A 1111 8.69 -26.17 -30.40
C THR A 1111 9.37 -27.53 -30.29
N ASP A 1112 9.34 -28.15 -29.12
CA ASP A 1112 10.21 -29.27 -28.76
C ASP A 1112 9.53 -30.35 -27.90
N PHE A 1113 8.22 -30.26 -27.66
CA PHE A 1113 7.47 -31.21 -26.83
C PHE A 1113 7.89 -32.69 -27.02
N LYS A 1114 8.30 -33.35 -25.92
CA LYS A 1114 8.90 -34.69 -25.79
C LYS A 1114 10.34 -34.84 -26.34
N GLN A 1115 11.07 -33.77 -26.62
CA GLN A 1115 12.43 -33.82 -27.19
C GLN A 1115 13.35 -32.65 -26.79
N PRO A 1116 14.43 -32.90 -26.01
CA PRO A 1116 14.78 -34.12 -25.29
C PRO A 1116 14.15 -34.17 -23.90
N GLY A 1117 13.14 -35.01 -23.72
CA GLY A 1117 12.44 -34.99 -22.44
C GLY A 1117 11.21 -35.86 -22.36
N ASN A 1118 10.57 -35.83 -21.20
CA ASN A 1118 9.21 -36.34 -21.01
C ASN A 1118 8.25 -35.24 -20.54
N ASP A 1119 8.18 -34.18 -21.34
CA ASP A 1119 7.43 -32.95 -21.05
C ASP A 1119 5.93 -33.20 -20.87
N ARG A 1120 5.27 -32.31 -20.13
CA ARG A 1120 3.85 -32.42 -19.78
C ARG A 1120 3.15 -31.08 -19.97
N PHE A 1121 1.85 -31.14 -20.16
CA PHE A 1121 0.94 -30.02 -20.01
C PHE A 1121 0.41 -30.02 -18.59
N LEU A 1122 0.39 -28.86 -17.94
CA LEU A 1122 -0.34 -28.61 -16.70
C LEU A 1122 -1.52 -27.71 -17.04
N ILE A 1123 -2.73 -28.19 -16.80
CA ILE A 1123 -3.98 -27.50 -17.13
C ILE A 1123 -4.78 -27.33 -15.84
N VAL A 1124 -5.20 -26.12 -15.55
CA VAL A 1124 -6.03 -25.81 -14.36
C VAL A 1124 -7.52 -25.87 -14.70
N SER A 1125 -8.28 -26.80 -14.11
CA SER A 1125 -9.70 -27.01 -14.37
C SER A 1125 -10.57 -26.49 -13.22
N GLY A 1126 -11.34 -25.41 -13.46
CA GLY A 1126 -12.31 -24.84 -12.51
C GLY A 1126 -13.47 -24.11 -13.21
N GLU A 1127 -14.48 -23.67 -12.45
CA GLU A 1127 -15.58 -22.84 -12.99
C GLU A 1127 -14.99 -21.54 -13.57
N ASN A 1128 -15.15 -21.31 -14.89
CA ASN A 1128 -14.58 -20.20 -15.69
C ASN A 1128 -13.24 -20.45 -16.42
N ASN A 1129 -12.55 -21.57 -16.16
CA ASN A 1129 -11.32 -21.97 -16.88
C ASN A 1129 -11.60 -23.19 -17.80
N PHE A 1130 -10.92 -24.31 -17.58
CA PHE A 1130 -11.12 -25.56 -18.31
C PHE A 1130 -12.26 -26.42 -17.73
N ASP A 1131 -13.39 -25.79 -17.41
CA ASP A 1131 -14.58 -26.37 -16.77
C ASP A 1131 -14.95 -27.75 -17.37
N GLY A 1132 -15.13 -28.74 -16.48
CA GLY A 1132 -15.54 -30.12 -16.80
C GLY A 1132 -14.42 -31.09 -17.17
N LEU A 1133 -13.14 -30.69 -17.17
CA LEU A 1133 -11.99 -31.59 -17.36
C LEU A 1133 -11.64 -32.38 -16.08
N VAL A 1134 -12.60 -33.03 -15.43
CA VAL A 1134 -12.34 -33.73 -14.15
C VAL A 1134 -11.65 -35.08 -14.37
N PRO A 1135 -10.36 -35.30 -13.95
CA PRO A 1135 -9.64 -36.55 -14.17
C PRO A 1135 -10.52 -37.73 -13.87
N THR A 1136 -10.60 -38.71 -14.77
CA THR A 1136 -11.60 -39.75 -14.57
C THR A 1136 -11.22 -40.58 -13.37
N VAL A 1137 -11.92 -40.27 -12.27
CA VAL A 1137 -12.09 -40.99 -11.03
C VAL A 1137 -11.20 -42.24 -11.09
N GLY A 1138 -9.91 -42.00 -10.75
CA GLY A 1138 -8.79 -42.67 -10.00
C GLY A 1138 -7.83 -43.80 -10.44
N THR A 1139 -6.63 -43.35 -10.73
CA THR A 1139 -5.38 -43.91 -10.20
C THR A 1139 -4.50 -42.69 -9.84
N ALA A 1140 -3.44 -42.80 -9.02
CA ALA A 1140 -2.42 -41.75 -8.94
C ALA A 1140 -2.02 -41.40 -10.37
N ALA A 1141 -2.14 -40.13 -10.77
CA ALA A 1141 -2.00 -39.75 -12.17
C ALA A 1141 -2.79 -40.72 -13.08
N ALA A 1142 -4.12 -40.82 -12.91
CA ALA A 1142 -4.95 -41.52 -13.87
C ALA A 1142 -4.85 -40.73 -15.17
N PRO A 1143 -4.22 -41.28 -16.22
CA PRO A 1143 -4.29 -40.65 -17.52
C PRO A 1143 -5.74 -40.25 -17.82
N LEU A 1144 -5.98 -39.00 -18.22
CA LEU A 1144 -7.23 -38.54 -18.85
C LEU A 1144 -7.86 -39.69 -19.65
N GLN A 1145 -9.15 -39.97 -19.44
CA GLN A 1145 -9.78 -41.04 -20.22
C GLN A 1145 -9.76 -40.67 -21.70
N SER A 1146 -8.85 -41.34 -22.41
CA SER A 1146 -8.61 -41.00 -23.81
C SER A 1146 -9.44 -41.85 -24.74
N ALA A 1147 -9.91 -41.25 -25.84
CA ALA A 1147 -10.50 -41.98 -26.96
C ALA A 1147 -9.70 -41.70 -28.23
N ILE A 1148 -9.36 -42.76 -28.96
CA ILE A 1148 -8.68 -42.66 -30.24
C ILE A 1148 -9.70 -42.84 -31.37
N ILE A 1149 -9.88 -41.81 -32.19
CA ILE A 1149 -10.81 -41.82 -33.32
C ILE A 1149 -10.02 -42.03 -34.62
N SER A 1150 -10.23 -43.20 -35.25
CA SER A 1150 -9.51 -43.64 -36.46
C SER A 1150 -10.35 -43.67 -37.75
N ALA A 1151 -11.65 -43.42 -37.66
CA ALA A 1151 -12.53 -43.25 -38.82
C ALA A 1151 -13.84 -42.51 -38.44
N LEU A 1152 -14.10 -41.39 -39.10
CA LEU A 1152 -15.38 -40.66 -38.99
C LEU A 1152 -16.52 -41.43 -39.68
N GLY A 1153 -17.56 -41.85 -38.94
CA GLY A 1153 -18.65 -42.68 -39.49
C GLY A 1153 -19.99 -42.56 -38.76
N SER A 1154 -21.09 -42.92 -39.45
CA SER A 1154 -22.49 -42.72 -39.01
C SER A 1154 -22.98 -43.58 -37.84
N GLU A 1155 -22.13 -44.42 -37.25
CA GLU A 1155 -22.42 -45.15 -36.00
C GLU A 1155 -21.53 -44.71 -34.81
N GLY A 1156 -20.60 -43.77 -35.02
CA GLY A 1156 -19.77 -43.10 -34.01
C GLY A 1156 -18.85 -43.99 -33.16
N THR A 1157 -17.61 -43.54 -32.91
CA THR A 1157 -16.83 -44.03 -31.75
C THR A 1157 -17.56 -43.60 -30.48
N ASP A 1158 -17.52 -44.41 -29.43
CA ASP A 1158 -18.07 -44.02 -28.12
C ASP A 1158 -17.08 -43.07 -27.44
N ILE A 1159 -17.49 -41.83 -27.25
CA ILE A 1159 -16.71 -40.81 -26.53
C ILE A 1159 -17.32 -40.44 -25.19
N SER A 1160 -18.34 -41.19 -24.72
CA SER A 1160 -18.96 -40.94 -23.42
C SER A 1160 -17.90 -40.93 -22.31
N GLY A 1161 -17.83 -39.83 -21.54
CA GLY A 1161 -16.90 -39.67 -20.41
C GLY A 1161 -15.42 -39.60 -20.80
N ARG A 1162 -15.09 -39.20 -22.03
CA ARG A 1162 -13.71 -39.09 -22.51
C ARG A 1162 -13.26 -37.64 -22.48
N GLN A 1163 -12.19 -37.39 -21.74
CA GLN A 1163 -11.63 -36.05 -21.53
C GLN A 1163 -10.46 -35.72 -22.46
N LEU A 1164 -9.83 -36.74 -23.05
CA LEU A 1164 -8.80 -36.57 -24.07
C LEU A 1164 -9.19 -37.28 -25.37
N ILE A 1165 -9.57 -36.52 -26.40
CA ILE A 1165 -9.98 -37.11 -27.67
C ILE A 1165 -8.86 -36.95 -28.69
N ILE A 1166 -8.27 -38.07 -29.11
CA ILE A 1166 -7.15 -38.09 -30.05
C ILE A 1166 -7.63 -38.51 -31.43
N PHE A 1167 -7.56 -37.61 -32.39
CA PHE A 1167 -7.92 -37.88 -33.77
C PHE A 1167 -6.73 -38.37 -34.59
N GLN A 1168 -6.93 -39.45 -35.36
CA GLN A 1168 -5.96 -39.91 -36.37
C GLN A 1168 -6.23 -39.36 -37.77
N ASP A 1169 -7.44 -38.86 -38.02
CA ASP A 1169 -7.83 -38.19 -39.27
C ASP A 1169 -7.40 -36.70 -39.25
N THR A 1170 -7.40 -36.06 -40.42
CA THR A 1170 -7.05 -34.64 -40.58
C THR A 1170 -8.28 -33.74 -40.65
N PHE A 1171 -8.23 -32.57 -40.02
CA PHE A 1171 -9.30 -31.57 -40.01
C PHE A 1171 -8.83 -30.24 -40.57
N ASP A 1172 -9.76 -29.47 -41.14
CA ASP A 1172 -9.44 -28.18 -41.74
C ASP A 1172 -9.29 -27.05 -40.68
N ASN A 1173 -9.96 -27.16 -39.53
CA ASN A 1173 -9.89 -26.25 -38.38
C ASN A 1173 -10.64 -26.83 -37.16
N ILE A 1174 -10.54 -26.14 -36.03
CA ILE A 1174 -11.21 -26.43 -34.77
C ILE A 1174 -12.72 -26.64 -34.90
N GLN A 1175 -13.39 -25.87 -35.77
CA GLN A 1175 -14.85 -26.01 -35.95
C GLN A 1175 -15.26 -27.23 -36.76
N ALA A 1176 -14.37 -27.75 -37.61
CA ALA A 1176 -14.57 -29.05 -38.24
C ALA A 1176 -14.38 -30.20 -37.24
N VAL A 1177 -13.51 -30.02 -36.24
CA VAL A 1177 -13.33 -30.97 -35.12
C VAL A 1177 -14.57 -30.97 -34.24
N ASN A 1178 -15.02 -29.80 -33.76
CA ASN A 1178 -16.25 -29.64 -32.97
C ASN A 1178 -17.47 -30.27 -33.69
N ALA A 1179 -17.67 -29.97 -34.98
CA ALA A 1179 -18.75 -30.59 -35.77
C ALA A 1179 -18.63 -32.12 -35.91
N ALA A 1180 -17.42 -32.68 -35.86
CA ALA A 1180 -17.19 -34.12 -35.92
C ALA A 1180 -17.40 -34.82 -34.57
N LEU A 1181 -17.14 -34.13 -33.45
CA LEU A 1181 -17.38 -34.62 -32.08
C LEU A 1181 -18.87 -34.90 -31.83
N LYS A 1182 -19.77 -34.01 -32.27
CA LYS A 1182 -21.24 -34.19 -32.20
C LYS A 1182 -21.79 -35.42 -32.94
N ASN A 1183 -21.06 -35.93 -33.93
CA ASN A 1183 -21.48 -37.12 -34.67
C ASN A 1183 -21.00 -38.43 -34.01
N GLN A 1184 -20.25 -38.34 -32.91
CA GLN A 1184 -19.83 -39.48 -32.10
C GLN A 1184 -20.92 -39.88 -31.10
N ARG A 1185 -20.90 -41.15 -30.70
CA ARG A 1185 -21.84 -41.68 -29.71
C ARG A 1185 -21.35 -41.25 -28.32
N GLY A 1186 -22.22 -40.70 -27.47
CA GLY A 1186 -21.80 -40.22 -26.16
C GLY A 1186 -21.32 -38.76 -26.12
N SER A 1187 -21.65 -37.96 -27.14
CA SER A 1187 -21.42 -36.51 -27.18
C SER A 1187 -22.50 -35.73 -26.39
N ASP A 1188 -23.12 -36.39 -25.42
CA ASP A 1188 -24.40 -36.01 -24.82
C ASP A 1188 -24.21 -35.03 -23.62
N GLY A 1189 -22.95 -34.74 -23.23
CA GLY A 1189 -22.53 -33.79 -22.20
C GLY A 1189 -21.04 -33.94 -21.81
N GLY A 1190 -20.41 -32.86 -21.33
CA GLY A 1190 -19.02 -32.81 -20.85
C GLY A 1190 -18.08 -31.99 -21.76
N SER A 1191 -16.95 -31.55 -21.20
CA SER A 1191 -15.86 -30.90 -21.92
C SER A 1191 -14.73 -31.89 -22.22
N ALA A 1192 -13.86 -31.56 -23.17
CA ALA A 1192 -12.71 -32.40 -23.48
C ALA A 1192 -11.58 -31.61 -24.11
N LEU A 1193 -10.35 -31.99 -23.76
CA LEU A 1193 -9.17 -31.73 -24.55
C LEU A 1193 -9.20 -32.64 -25.77
N PHE A 1194 -8.70 -32.16 -26.89
CA PHE A 1194 -8.52 -32.99 -28.06
C PHE A 1194 -7.28 -32.62 -28.83
N LEU A 1195 -6.74 -33.63 -29.49
CA LEU A 1195 -5.54 -33.53 -30.30
C LEU A 1195 -5.89 -33.92 -31.73
N TYR A 1196 -5.66 -33.01 -32.67
CA TYR A 1196 -6.00 -33.24 -34.08
C TYR A 1196 -4.89 -32.78 -35.02
N ARG A 1197 -4.92 -33.31 -36.24
CA ARG A 1197 -3.98 -32.92 -37.29
C ARG A 1197 -4.61 -31.93 -38.25
N ASN A 1198 -3.98 -30.76 -38.43
CA ASN A 1198 -4.52 -29.71 -39.31
C ASN A 1198 -4.19 -29.96 -40.80
N ASN A 1199 -5.19 -29.75 -41.69
CA ASN A 1199 -5.16 -29.96 -43.13
C ASN A 1199 -5.07 -28.65 -43.97
N LEU A 1200 -5.42 -27.49 -43.40
CA LEU A 1200 -5.49 -26.20 -44.14
C LEU A 1200 -4.91 -24.99 -43.37
N THR A 1201 -3.72 -24.56 -43.82
CA THR A 1201 -3.13 -23.19 -43.80
C THR A 1201 -3.36 -22.27 -42.60
N TYR A 1202 -2.58 -22.46 -41.54
CA TYR A 1202 -1.69 -21.39 -41.11
C TYR A 1202 -0.47 -21.36 -42.06
N PRO A 1203 -0.08 -20.22 -42.65
CA PRO A 1203 1.11 -20.17 -43.52
C PRO A 1203 2.37 -20.54 -42.73
N GLY A 1204 2.88 -21.77 -42.90
CA GLY A 1204 4.09 -22.26 -42.22
C GLY A 1204 3.90 -23.57 -41.44
N PHE A 1205 2.68 -23.87 -40.99
CA PHE A 1205 2.40 -24.96 -40.03
C PHE A 1205 1.52 -26.08 -40.62
N GLN A 1206 1.64 -26.31 -41.92
CA GLN A 1206 0.76 -27.24 -42.64
C GLN A 1206 1.04 -28.70 -42.23
N GLY A 1207 0.08 -29.33 -41.55
CA GLY A 1207 0.14 -30.74 -41.18
C GLY A 1207 0.46 -31.01 -39.71
N ASN A 1208 0.76 -30.00 -38.90
CA ASN A 1208 1.10 -30.15 -37.47
C ASN A 1208 -0.08 -30.64 -36.63
N TYR A 1209 0.24 -31.14 -35.44
CA TYR A 1209 -0.74 -31.45 -34.40
C TYR A 1209 -1.10 -30.19 -33.61
N ILE A 1210 -2.36 -30.09 -33.23
CA ILE A 1210 -2.91 -28.99 -32.44
C ILE A 1210 -3.63 -29.60 -31.24
N LEU A 1211 -3.33 -29.08 -30.05
CA LEU A 1211 -4.08 -29.27 -28.81
C LEU A 1211 -5.18 -28.21 -28.77
N GLY A 1212 -6.41 -28.63 -28.52
CA GLY A 1212 -7.54 -27.73 -28.33
C GLY A 1212 -8.46 -28.21 -27.21
N PHE A 1213 -9.40 -27.34 -26.86
CA PHE A 1213 -10.38 -27.55 -25.80
C PHE A 1213 -11.79 -27.23 -26.29
N ASP A 1214 -12.76 -28.06 -25.92
CA ASP A 1214 -14.18 -27.85 -26.17
C ASP A 1214 -14.89 -27.86 -24.82
N PRO A 1215 -15.46 -26.73 -24.38
CA PRO A 1215 -16.13 -26.63 -23.08
C PRO A 1215 -17.45 -27.43 -23.06
N ASN A 1216 -18.01 -27.81 -24.22
CA ASN A 1216 -19.25 -28.57 -24.26
C ASN A 1216 -19.42 -29.37 -25.56
N LEU A 1217 -19.10 -30.66 -25.49
CA LEU A 1217 -19.23 -31.61 -26.60
C LEU A 1217 -20.66 -31.75 -27.18
N SER A 1218 -21.68 -31.25 -26.47
CA SER A 1218 -23.09 -31.31 -26.88
C SER A 1218 -23.63 -30.01 -27.52
N ASP A 1219 -22.97 -28.85 -27.30
CA ASP A 1219 -23.42 -27.53 -27.73
C ASP A 1219 -22.49 -26.89 -28.78
N ASP A 1220 -22.95 -26.82 -30.03
CA ASP A 1220 -22.20 -26.23 -31.16
C ASP A 1220 -22.31 -24.70 -31.26
N SER A 1221 -22.94 -24.06 -30.27
CA SER A 1221 -23.04 -22.61 -30.19
C SER A 1221 -21.94 -21.96 -29.34
N LEU A 1222 -21.23 -22.74 -28.51
CA LEU A 1222 -20.05 -22.30 -27.77
C LEU A 1222 -18.78 -22.51 -28.64
N PRO A 1223 -17.83 -21.57 -28.62
CA PRO A 1223 -16.58 -21.73 -29.35
C PRO A 1223 -15.71 -22.80 -28.68
N ALA A 1224 -15.16 -23.70 -29.50
CA ALA A 1224 -13.99 -24.50 -29.12
C ALA A 1224 -12.71 -23.69 -29.37
N PHE A 1225 -11.70 -23.91 -28.54
CA PHE A 1225 -10.45 -23.16 -28.49
C PHE A 1225 -9.30 -24.03 -29.01
N ASP A 1226 -8.39 -23.44 -29.80
CA ASP A 1226 -7.07 -24.01 -30.02
C ASP A 1226 -6.19 -23.48 -28.87
N LEU A 1227 -5.37 -24.33 -28.24
CA LEU A 1227 -4.48 -23.94 -27.14
C LEU A 1227 -3.02 -23.91 -27.60
N ALA A 1228 -2.56 -25.00 -28.21
CA ALA A 1228 -1.15 -25.16 -28.57
C ALA A 1228 -0.96 -25.87 -29.92
N ILE A 1229 0.05 -25.43 -30.68
CA ILE A 1229 0.52 -26.04 -31.92
C ILE A 1229 1.84 -26.77 -31.61
N LEU A 1230 1.93 -28.03 -32.03
CA LEU A 1230 3.06 -28.91 -31.72
C LEU A 1230 3.85 -29.28 -33.01
N PRO A 1231 4.69 -28.37 -33.55
CA PRO A 1231 5.48 -28.61 -34.76
C PRO A 1231 6.60 -29.64 -34.57
N SER A 1232 7.06 -29.88 -33.34
CA SER A 1232 8.12 -30.85 -33.01
C SER A 1232 7.75 -32.28 -33.38
N ILE A 1233 6.44 -32.56 -33.43
CA ILE A 1233 5.91 -33.90 -33.61
C ILE A 1233 5.71 -34.18 -35.10
N ASP A 1234 6.45 -35.17 -35.61
CA ASP A 1234 6.42 -35.54 -37.03
C ASP A 1234 4.98 -35.86 -37.49
N PRO A 1235 4.40 -35.09 -38.42
CA PRO A 1235 3.03 -35.29 -38.85
C PRO A 1235 2.85 -36.53 -39.74
N SER A 1236 3.94 -37.18 -40.16
CA SER A 1236 3.91 -38.48 -40.86
C SER A 1236 3.81 -39.69 -39.93
N THR A 1237 3.81 -39.46 -38.61
CA THR A 1237 3.54 -40.51 -37.63
C THR A 1237 2.09 -41.00 -37.78
N ASP A 1238 1.93 -42.28 -38.14
CA ASP A 1238 0.61 -42.88 -38.38
C ASP A 1238 -0.23 -43.01 -37.09
N ASN A 1239 0.29 -42.62 -35.91
CA ASN A 1239 -0.44 -42.71 -34.64
C ASN A 1239 0.10 -41.77 -33.53
N ILE A 1240 -0.41 -40.53 -33.48
CA ILE A 1240 -0.07 -39.53 -32.45
C ILE A 1240 -0.32 -40.01 -31.02
N SER A 1241 -1.28 -40.93 -30.82
CA SER A 1241 -1.59 -41.52 -29.50
C SER A 1241 -0.46 -42.40 -28.94
N THR A 1242 0.63 -42.58 -29.69
CA THR A 1242 1.86 -43.28 -29.24
C THR A 1242 2.96 -42.31 -28.81
N ILE A 1243 2.74 -41.02 -29.01
CA ILE A 1243 3.67 -39.93 -28.70
C ILE A 1243 3.08 -39.09 -27.58
N ILE A 1244 1.84 -38.63 -27.77
CA ILE A 1244 1.06 -37.94 -26.75
C ILE A 1244 0.00 -38.90 -26.24
N GLY A 1245 0.07 -39.15 -24.94
CA GLY A 1245 -0.89 -39.90 -24.19
C GLY A 1245 -1.44 -39.08 -23.05
N SER A 1246 -2.39 -39.67 -22.39
CA SER A 1246 -3.09 -39.11 -21.26
C SER A 1246 -2.21 -38.94 -19.99
N ASN A 1247 -1.01 -39.53 -19.96
CA ASN A 1247 -0.01 -39.29 -18.90
C ASN A 1247 0.81 -38.00 -19.12
N ASP A 1248 0.62 -37.35 -20.27
CA ASP A 1248 1.34 -36.13 -20.64
C ASP A 1248 0.53 -34.88 -20.27
N PHE A 1249 -0.62 -35.07 -19.62
CA PHE A 1249 -1.47 -34.04 -19.08
C PHE A 1249 -1.55 -34.26 -17.58
N ILE A 1250 -1.22 -33.21 -16.84
CA ILE A 1250 -1.56 -33.02 -15.45
C ILE A 1250 -2.78 -32.10 -15.50
N ILE A 1251 -3.93 -32.61 -15.08
CA ILE A 1251 -5.11 -31.78 -14.89
C ILE A 1251 -5.25 -31.62 -13.39
N ILE A 1252 -5.15 -30.36 -12.99
CA ILE A 1252 -5.58 -29.82 -11.71
C ILE A 1252 -6.83 -29.01 -12.04
#